data_AF-A0A2V5NSN5-F1
#
_entry.id   AF-A0A2V5NSN5-F1
#
_cell.length_a   1.000
_cell.length_b   1.000
_cell.length_c   1.000
_cell.angle_alpha   90.00
_cell.angle_beta   90.00
_cell.angle_gamma   90.00
#
_symmetry.space_group_name_H-M   'P 1'
#
loop_
_entity.id
_entity.type
_entity.pdbx_description
1 polymer ?
#
loop_
_entity_poly.entity_id
_entity_poly.type
_entity_poly.pdbx_seq_one_letter_code
_entity_poly.pdbx_strand_id
1 'polypeptide(L)'
;MHKSRTERDARFQQLQLAFSKSESRISAIDEELSGTKARHDLTGAQIQQLANEIKNLGEAREKLARQIAVSLKKTGQRPIDVEASLREREKLLSETEQHLAVVERALAEKRSRLDVLRQLNEQGEGLTEGSQALLKGKHGSEKFRDAIAGSLVGQLEVDPQFIQAIEAALGRNLHAIVLKDANVASAIIALLKKNKLGQAGLLIPELTTSAQETVEKVLPKGALAWAHDKVTAPQPLEPFVRQLLGSVAVFSDLEQALECKKRELGLPMATLAGEYISAEGIVFGGSREVRSASLLERKAQIVDLEKEEAALGKERDLTCAKRDEAKSTLEIASQLQREFSDTGGQIQNLQSEKTALDRQVAVADERIVQLESELQTARDQFAKEEADLAAFEAAQQRTTFRAEELTEKINQLRLTIATERQRHESLIAQREPMAARDAELSELIAVRQADITTYENKLAVQAQESRDSERLIESRTAEREKVEAHAINIAKQRVTQLATISDREIELRRLRDSLGELQESRGQRQVRESQLQMNIENIVAHISRSYHVDLREFAPDKAAFEKTLRAQVKRTEKLEGGAPATPGSPEFAPPDLEKVVAELRTQLDNMGPVNLDAVHEYDELEERYKFLEAQNTDLTNSRSELLDVIARINSTTRKLFADTFEQVRANFREMFAELF
;
A
#
# COMPACT_ATOMS: atom_id res chain seq x y z
N MET A 1 -32.08 8.33 -16.72
CA MET A 1 -32.28 7.26 -15.71
C MET A 1 -31.45 6.02 -16.01
N HIS A 2 -31.78 5.14 -16.97
CA HIS A 2 -31.01 3.89 -17.16
C HIS A 2 -29.53 4.10 -17.54
N LYS A 3 -29.21 4.92 -18.55
CA LYS A 3 -27.80 5.21 -18.95
C LYS A 3 -26.94 5.77 -17.80
N SER A 4 -27.47 6.70 -17.02
CA SER A 4 -26.78 7.28 -15.86
C SER A 4 -26.62 6.30 -14.68
N ARG A 5 -27.34 5.18 -14.67
CA ARG A 5 -27.19 4.11 -13.67
C ARG A 5 -26.05 3.18 -14.09
N THR A 6 -26.06 2.71 -15.35
CA THR A 6 -24.99 1.89 -15.92
C THR A 6 -23.63 2.60 -15.92
N GLU A 7 -23.57 3.91 -16.15
CA GLU A 7 -22.32 4.70 -16.06
C GLU A 7 -21.78 4.77 -14.62
N ARG A 8 -22.65 4.80 -13.61
CA ARG A 8 -22.24 4.84 -12.19
C ARG A 8 -21.80 3.47 -11.69
N ASP A 9 -22.53 2.42 -12.07
CA ASP A 9 -22.17 1.04 -11.75
C ASP A 9 -20.83 0.65 -12.43
N ALA A 10 -20.60 1.08 -13.67
CA ALA A 10 -19.31 0.91 -14.36
C ALA A 10 -18.15 1.66 -13.67
N ARG A 11 -18.38 2.89 -13.18
CA ARG A 11 -17.37 3.63 -12.38
C ARG A 11 -17.06 2.93 -11.06
N PHE A 12 -18.06 2.32 -10.41
CA PHE A 12 -17.85 1.55 -9.18
C PHE A 12 -17.01 0.28 -9.44
N GLN A 13 -17.31 -0.46 -10.52
CA GLN A 13 -16.49 -1.61 -10.95
C GLN A 13 -15.05 -1.20 -11.33
N GLN A 14 -14.87 -0.06 -11.99
CA GLN A 14 -13.54 0.49 -12.26
C GLN A 14 -12.76 0.85 -10.99
N LEU A 15 -13.43 1.38 -9.96
CA LEU A 15 -12.81 1.64 -8.65
C LEU A 15 -12.41 0.35 -7.93
N GLN A 16 -13.24 -0.70 -7.95
CA GLN A 16 -12.88 -2.01 -7.39
C GLN A 16 -11.69 -2.65 -8.13
N LEU A 17 -11.65 -2.56 -9.46
CA LEU A 17 -10.51 -3.02 -10.28
C LEU A 17 -9.24 -2.17 -10.07
N ALA A 18 -9.37 -0.90 -9.73
CA ALA A 18 -8.23 -0.07 -9.35
C ALA A 18 -7.70 -0.45 -7.95
N PHE A 19 -8.60 -0.72 -7.01
CA PHE A 19 -8.26 -1.13 -5.64
C PHE A 19 -7.48 -2.46 -5.61
N SER A 20 -7.98 -3.51 -6.29
CA SER A 20 -7.28 -4.80 -6.34
C SER A 20 -5.94 -4.75 -7.08
N LYS A 21 -5.78 -3.80 -8.03
CA LYS A 21 -4.49 -3.51 -8.68
C LYS A 21 -3.52 -2.73 -7.78
N SER A 22 -4.00 -1.83 -6.92
CA SER A 22 -3.13 -1.20 -5.92
C SER A 22 -2.70 -2.20 -4.85
N GLU A 23 -3.60 -3.07 -4.40
CA GLU A 23 -3.33 -4.09 -3.38
C GLU A 23 -2.26 -5.11 -3.85
N SER A 24 -2.39 -5.62 -5.08
CA SER A 24 -1.36 -6.50 -5.66
C SER A 24 -0.04 -5.77 -5.95
N ARG A 25 -0.06 -4.45 -6.22
CA ARG A 25 1.16 -3.66 -6.42
C ARG A 25 1.88 -3.37 -5.09
N ILE A 26 1.13 -3.09 -4.02
CA ILE A 26 1.65 -2.93 -2.65
C ILE A 26 2.33 -4.24 -2.22
N SER A 27 1.65 -5.38 -2.36
CA SER A 27 2.24 -6.69 -2.03
C SER A 27 3.51 -7.01 -2.82
N ALA A 28 3.59 -6.59 -4.09
CA ALA A 28 4.80 -6.79 -4.90
C ALA A 28 5.97 -5.88 -4.46
N ILE A 29 5.69 -4.63 -4.08
CA ILE A 29 6.71 -3.70 -3.56
C ILE A 29 7.19 -4.16 -2.17
N ASP A 30 6.32 -4.72 -1.34
CA ASP A 30 6.68 -5.27 -0.02
C ASP A 30 7.57 -6.53 -0.14
N GLU A 31 7.29 -7.40 -1.12
CA GLU A 31 8.21 -8.50 -1.49
C GLU A 31 9.56 -7.97 -1.99
N GLU A 32 9.58 -6.97 -2.88
CA GLU A 32 10.80 -6.32 -3.39
C GLU A 32 11.63 -5.71 -2.23
N LEU A 33 10.99 -4.96 -1.32
CA LEU A 33 11.57 -4.39 -0.09
C LEU A 33 12.17 -5.45 0.83
N SER A 34 11.47 -6.57 1.03
CA SER A 34 11.99 -7.68 1.84
C SER A 34 13.28 -8.25 1.23
N GLY A 35 13.33 -8.34 -0.10
CA GLY A 35 14.47 -8.83 -0.88
C GLY A 35 15.64 -7.84 -0.98
N THR A 36 15.39 -6.53 -1.00
CA THR A 36 16.45 -5.51 -0.96
C THR A 36 17.02 -5.36 0.45
N LYS A 37 16.17 -5.42 1.49
CA LYS A 37 16.59 -5.46 2.90
C LYS A 37 17.48 -6.67 3.22
N ALA A 38 17.08 -7.88 2.82
CA ALA A 38 17.89 -9.08 3.03
C ALA A 38 19.26 -9.00 2.33
N ARG A 39 19.33 -8.37 1.15
CA ARG A 39 20.60 -8.10 0.44
C ARG A 39 21.45 -7.06 1.16
N HIS A 40 20.83 -6.00 1.70
CA HIS A 40 21.49 -4.95 2.48
C HIS A 40 22.13 -5.53 3.76
N ASP A 41 21.36 -6.29 4.55
CA ASP A 41 21.86 -6.93 5.78
C ASP A 41 23.02 -7.91 5.48
N LEU A 42 22.92 -8.69 4.40
CA LEU A 42 23.98 -9.63 3.98
C LEU A 42 25.26 -8.91 3.56
N THR A 43 25.16 -7.86 2.74
CA THR A 43 26.34 -7.06 2.31
C THR A 43 26.98 -6.32 3.49
N GLY A 44 26.18 -5.81 4.42
CA GLY A 44 26.66 -5.23 5.68
C GLY A 44 27.46 -6.23 6.54
N ALA A 45 26.97 -7.46 6.65
CA ALA A 45 27.67 -8.54 7.36
C ALA A 45 28.99 -8.94 6.67
N GLN A 46 29.02 -9.00 5.33
CA GLN A 46 30.25 -9.27 4.56
C GLN A 46 31.33 -8.20 4.77
N ILE A 47 30.95 -6.92 4.79
CA ILE A 47 31.87 -5.82 5.09
C ILE A 47 32.46 -5.97 6.50
N GLN A 48 31.64 -6.32 7.50
CA GLN A 48 32.14 -6.56 8.86
C GLN A 48 33.09 -7.77 8.96
N GLN A 49 32.86 -8.84 8.19
CA GLN A 49 33.78 -9.97 8.12
C GLN A 49 35.13 -9.56 7.52
N LEU A 50 35.13 -8.90 6.36
CA LEU A 50 36.37 -8.42 5.72
C LEU A 50 37.13 -7.41 6.60
N ALA A 51 36.43 -6.50 7.28
CA ALA A 51 37.07 -5.55 8.21
C ALA A 51 37.78 -6.26 9.38
N ASN A 52 37.20 -7.35 9.90
CA ASN A 52 37.84 -8.18 10.92
C ASN A 52 39.03 -8.97 10.36
N GLU A 53 38.95 -9.47 9.12
CA GLU A 53 40.08 -10.13 8.45
C GLU A 53 41.24 -9.15 8.23
N ILE A 54 40.98 -7.95 7.73
CA ILE A 54 41.99 -6.88 7.56
C ILE A 54 42.66 -6.53 8.88
N LYS A 55 41.90 -6.43 9.98
CA LYS A 55 42.46 -6.21 11.32
C LYS A 55 43.42 -7.35 11.72
N ASN A 56 43.02 -8.60 11.54
CA ASN A 56 43.86 -9.77 11.85
C ASN A 56 45.14 -9.82 11.00
N LEU A 57 45.03 -9.52 9.70
CA LEU A 57 46.17 -9.41 8.78
C LEU A 57 47.09 -8.24 9.17
N GLY A 58 46.54 -7.12 9.61
CA GLY A 58 47.28 -5.97 10.16
C GLY A 58 48.09 -6.32 11.40
N GLU A 59 47.50 -7.05 12.35
CA GLU A 59 48.21 -7.55 13.54
C GLU A 59 49.34 -8.54 13.19
N ALA A 60 49.14 -9.41 12.18
CA ALA A 60 50.17 -10.32 11.69
C ALA A 60 51.32 -9.56 11.00
N ARG A 61 50.98 -8.58 10.14
CA ARG A 61 51.92 -7.67 9.47
C ARG A 61 52.75 -6.86 10.46
N GLU A 62 52.17 -6.38 11.56
CA GLU A 62 52.93 -5.73 12.63
C GLU A 62 53.93 -6.66 13.31
N LYS A 63 53.54 -7.91 13.61
CA LYS A 63 54.45 -8.90 14.22
C LYS A 63 55.65 -9.18 13.30
N LEU A 64 55.41 -9.38 12.00
CA LEU A 64 56.47 -9.53 11.00
C LEU A 64 57.34 -8.28 10.88
N ALA A 65 56.76 -7.07 10.85
CA ALA A 65 57.52 -5.83 10.82
C ALA A 65 58.45 -5.67 12.04
N ARG A 66 57.98 -6.06 13.25
CA ARG A 66 58.82 -6.09 14.46
C ARG A 66 59.93 -7.12 14.36
N GLN A 67 59.66 -8.32 13.85
CA GLN A 67 60.69 -9.36 13.63
C GLN A 67 61.75 -8.91 12.62
N ILE A 68 61.35 -8.35 11.47
CA ILE A 68 62.26 -7.79 10.46
C ILE A 68 63.13 -6.68 11.08
N ALA A 69 62.55 -5.77 11.87
CA ALA A 69 63.30 -4.71 12.54
C ALA A 69 64.33 -5.23 13.55
N VAL A 70 63.99 -6.27 14.33
CA VAL A 70 64.91 -6.93 15.27
C VAL A 70 66.06 -7.61 14.51
N SER A 71 65.76 -8.32 13.41
CA SER A 71 66.78 -8.98 12.60
C SER A 71 67.70 -7.97 11.90
N LEU A 72 67.15 -6.95 11.22
CA LEU A 72 67.95 -5.87 10.60
C LEU A 72 68.86 -5.16 11.60
N LYS A 73 68.40 -4.94 12.84
CA LYS A 73 69.21 -4.31 13.89
C LYS A 73 70.37 -5.18 14.38
N LYS A 74 70.31 -6.51 14.20
CA LYS A 74 71.47 -7.41 14.39
C LYS A 74 72.43 -7.39 13.20
N THR A 75 71.91 -7.26 11.97
CA THR A 75 72.71 -7.43 10.74
C THR A 75 73.38 -6.14 10.24
N GLY A 76 72.80 -4.96 10.50
CA GLY A 76 73.01 -3.71 9.75
C GLY A 76 74.37 -2.99 9.84
N GLN A 77 75.45 -3.58 10.35
CA GLN A 77 76.76 -2.93 10.47
C GLN A 77 77.98 -3.76 10.04
N ARG A 78 77.82 -5.03 9.64
CA ARG A 78 78.94 -5.97 9.45
C ARG A 78 79.13 -6.65 8.07
N PRO A 79 78.18 -6.67 7.10
CA PRO A 79 78.35 -7.56 5.93
C PRO A 79 79.51 -7.15 5.00
N ILE A 80 79.69 -5.85 4.76
CA ILE A 80 80.76 -5.33 3.87
C ILE A 80 82.15 -5.59 4.48
N ASP A 81 82.25 -5.49 5.81
CA ASP A 81 83.49 -5.66 6.58
C ASP A 81 83.90 -7.15 6.66
N VAL A 82 82.93 -8.06 6.73
CA VAL A 82 83.17 -9.51 6.74
C VAL A 82 83.67 -10.00 5.37
N GLU A 83 83.07 -9.59 4.25
CA GLU A 83 83.55 -10.03 2.92
C GLU A 83 84.92 -9.46 2.56
N ALA A 84 85.18 -8.18 2.88
CA ALA A 84 86.48 -7.56 2.65
C ALA A 84 87.57 -8.26 3.48
N SER A 85 87.32 -8.44 4.78
CA SER A 85 88.29 -9.06 5.69
C SER A 85 88.43 -10.59 5.51
N LEU A 86 87.50 -11.25 4.81
CA LEU A 86 87.66 -12.65 4.39
C LEU A 86 88.64 -12.75 3.22
N ARG A 87 88.46 -11.94 2.16
CA ARG A 87 89.39 -11.89 1.01
C ARG A 87 90.81 -11.50 1.42
N GLU A 88 90.95 -10.59 2.38
CA GLU A 88 92.26 -10.18 2.91
C GLU A 88 92.96 -11.34 3.64
N ARG A 89 92.22 -12.12 4.44
CA ARG A 89 92.75 -13.32 5.13
C ARG A 89 93.05 -14.48 4.17
N GLU A 90 92.23 -14.71 3.15
CA GLU A 90 92.52 -15.69 2.09
C GLU A 90 93.84 -15.37 1.37
N LYS A 91 94.05 -14.09 1.03
CA LYS A 91 95.29 -13.63 0.38
C LYS A 91 96.50 -13.82 1.31
N LEU A 92 96.37 -13.40 2.57
CA LEU A 92 97.45 -13.52 3.55
C LEU A 92 97.81 -14.99 3.83
N LEU A 93 96.82 -15.88 3.91
CA LEU A 93 97.05 -17.32 4.00
C LEU A 93 97.83 -17.84 2.78
N SER A 94 97.38 -17.52 1.57
CA SER A 94 98.04 -17.95 0.33
C SER A 94 99.50 -17.48 0.24
N GLU A 95 99.78 -16.24 0.64
CA GLU A 95 101.14 -15.70 0.71
C GLU A 95 102.01 -16.46 1.73
N THR A 96 101.47 -16.79 2.91
CA THR A 96 102.22 -17.60 3.90
C THR A 96 102.47 -19.03 3.45
N GLU A 97 101.52 -19.68 2.76
CA GLU A 97 101.69 -21.04 2.25
C GLU A 97 102.72 -21.10 1.09
N GLN A 98 102.73 -20.09 0.21
CA GLN A 98 103.78 -19.95 -0.81
C GLN A 98 105.16 -19.77 -0.18
N HIS A 99 105.28 -18.92 0.84
CA HIS A 99 106.55 -18.71 1.55
C HIS A 99 107.03 -20.00 2.25
N LEU A 100 106.13 -20.73 2.91
CA LEU A 100 106.46 -22.00 3.56
C LEU A 100 107.00 -23.02 2.57
N ALA A 101 106.36 -23.17 1.41
CA ALA A 101 106.80 -24.11 0.37
C ALA A 101 108.21 -23.79 -0.19
N VAL A 102 108.59 -22.51 -0.25
CA VAL A 102 109.95 -22.09 -0.66
C VAL A 102 110.98 -22.48 0.41
N VAL A 103 110.69 -22.20 1.68
CA VAL A 103 111.60 -22.52 2.81
C VAL A 103 111.77 -24.04 2.97
N GLU A 104 110.68 -24.82 2.88
CA GLU A 104 110.74 -26.28 2.95
C GLU A 104 111.57 -26.89 1.81
N ARG A 105 111.46 -26.34 0.59
CA ARG A 105 112.25 -26.79 -0.57
C ARG A 105 113.73 -26.52 -0.39
N ALA A 106 114.10 -25.31 0.07
CA ALA A 106 115.48 -24.95 0.34
C ALA A 106 116.10 -25.83 1.45
N LEU A 107 115.33 -26.07 2.53
CA LEU A 107 115.72 -26.93 3.63
C LEU A 107 115.94 -28.39 3.18
N ALA A 108 115.06 -28.93 2.34
CA ALA A 108 115.20 -30.27 1.79
C ALA A 108 116.45 -30.41 0.88
N GLU A 109 116.76 -29.40 0.07
CA GLU A 109 117.96 -29.37 -0.77
C GLU A 109 119.24 -29.37 0.08
N LYS A 110 119.29 -28.53 1.13
CA LYS A 110 120.44 -28.45 2.04
C LYS A 110 120.65 -29.75 2.82
N ARG A 111 119.59 -30.37 3.35
CA ARG A 111 119.64 -31.70 3.99
C ARG A 111 120.20 -32.78 3.06
N SER A 112 119.65 -32.91 1.86
CA SER A 112 120.08 -33.90 0.89
C SER A 112 121.58 -33.76 0.56
N ARG A 113 122.05 -32.52 0.37
CA ARG A 113 123.48 -32.24 0.12
C ARG A 113 124.37 -32.58 1.32
N LEU A 114 123.91 -32.29 2.54
CA LEU A 114 124.60 -32.54 3.80
C LEU A 114 124.75 -34.06 4.05
N ASP A 115 123.67 -34.83 3.86
CA ASP A 115 123.69 -36.29 3.98
C ASP A 115 124.66 -36.95 2.98
N VAL A 116 124.66 -36.50 1.72
CA VAL A 116 125.61 -36.97 0.70
C VAL A 116 127.05 -36.67 1.11
N LEU A 117 127.35 -35.46 1.60
CA LEU A 117 128.71 -35.10 2.02
C LEU A 117 129.17 -35.90 3.25
N ARG A 118 128.30 -36.11 4.25
CA ARG A 118 128.59 -36.98 5.40
C ARG A 118 128.91 -38.41 4.94
N GLN A 119 128.08 -39.00 4.08
CA GLN A 119 128.26 -40.35 3.57
C GLN A 119 129.60 -40.54 2.81
N LEU A 120 130.01 -39.55 2.01
CA LEU A 120 131.29 -39.60 1.30
C LEU A 120 132.50 -39.43 2.24
N ASN A 121 132.36 -38.63 3.30
CA ASN A 121 133.39 -38.41 4.32
C ASN A 121 133.60 -39.66 5.20
N GLU A 122 132.52 -40.29 5.67
CA GLU A 122 132.54 -41.56 6.41
C GLU A 122 133.19 -42.70 5.61
N GLN A 123 133.00 -42.71 4.30
CA GLN A 123 133.63 -43.66 3.39
C GLN A 123 135.14 -43.42 3.20
N GLY A 124 135.71 -42.33 3.71
CA GLY A 124 137.15 -42.03 3.59
C GLY A 124 137.61 -41.83 2.14
N GLU A 125 136.70 -41.44 1.24
CA GLU A 125 137.00 -41.21 -0.17
C GLU A 125 138.13 -40.19 -0.34
N GLY A 126 139.10 -40.46 -1.21
CA GLY A 126 140.30 -39.63 -1.37
C GLY A 126 141.51 -40.10 -0.55
N LEU A 127 141.33 -41.00 0.41
CA LEU A 127 142.44 -41.78 0.99
C LEU A 127 142.93 -42.85 0.00
N THR A 128 144.12 -43.41 0.22
CA THR A 128 144.62 -44.56 -0.55
C THR A 128 143.70 -45.77 -0.42
N GLU A 129 143.71 -46.65 -1.42
CA GLU A 129 142.82 -47.83 -1.50
C GLU A 129 142.88 -48.72 -0.24
N GLY A 130 144.06 -48.91 0.35
CA GLY A 130 144.22 -49.70 1.58
C GLY A 130 143.55 -49.05 2.79
N SER A 131 143.70 -47.73 2.93
CA SER A 131 143.06 -46.99 4.00
C SER A 131 141.53 -46.93 3.80
N GLN A 132 141.05 -46.73 2.57
CA GLN A 132 139.63 -46.84 2.26
C GLN A 132 139.07 -48.24 2.54
N ALA A 133 139.80 -49.31 2.19
CA ALA A 133 139.36 -50.68 2.40
C ALA A 133 139.16 -51.01 3.88
N LEU A 134 140.03 -50.49 4.76
CA LEU A 134 139.95 -50.65 6.21
C LEU A 134 138.77 -49.87 6.82
N LEU A 135 138.56 -48.61 6.43
CA LEU A 135 137.41 -47.81 6.92
C LEU A 135 136.07 -48.39 6.44
N LYS A 136 136.01 -48.83 5.16
CA LYS A 136 134.83 -49.47 4.55
C LYS A 136 134.59 -50.91 5.04
N GLY A 137 135.49 -51.52 5.81
CA GLY A 137 135.34 -52.89 6.31
C GLY A 137 135.45 -54.00 5.24
N LYS A 138 136.03 -53.72 4.07
CA LYS A 138 136.02 -54.66 2.94
C LYS A 138 136.85 -55.93 3.20
N HIS A 139 136.38 -57.06 2.65
CA HIS A 139 137.07 -58.36 2.65
C HIS A 139 137.60 -58.84 4.01
N GLY A 140 136.77 -58.73 5.06
CA GLY A 140 137.06 -59.27 6.40
C GLY A 140 137.84 -58.33 7.31
N SER A 141 138.09 -57.08 6.90
CA SER A 141 138.71 -56.06 7.75
C SER A 141 137.77 -55.50 8.84
N GLU A 142 136.47 -55.79 8.79
CA GLU A 142 135.52 -55.45 9.89
C GLU A 142 135.97 -56.00 11.26
N LYS A 143 136.68 -57.13 11.29
CA LYS A 143 137.27 -57.71 12.52
C LYS A 143 138.25 -56.78 13.24
N PHE A 144 138.69 -55.71 12.58
CA PHE A 144 139.62 -54.72 13.11
C PHE A 144 138.97 -53.34 13.31
N ARG A 145 137.65 -53.18 13.07
CA ARG A 145 136.95 -51.89 13.28
C ARG A 145 137.11 -51.37 14.70
N ASP A 146 136.93 -52.21 15.71
CA ASP A 146 137.02 -51.78 17.11
C ASP A 146 138.45 -51.34 17.49
N ALA A 147 139.46 -51.96 16.87
CA ALA A 147 140.88 -51.65 17.02
C ALA A 147 141.33 -50.42 16.18
N ILE A 148 140.47 -49.88 15.31
CA ILE A 148 140.73 -48.67 14.53
C ILE A 148 140.02 -47.49 15.22
N ALA A 149 140.73 -46.37 15.38
CA ALA A 149 140.13 -45.11 15.85
C ALA A 149 139.58 -44.26 14.70
N GLY A 150 140.13 -44.40 13.48
CA GLY A 150 139.66 -43.72 12.27
C GLY A 150 140.81 -43.29 11.37
N SER A 151 140.51 -42.49 10.34
CA SER A 151 141.56 -41.76 9.61
C SER A 151 142.15 -40.67 10.50
N LEU A 152 143.48 -40.47 10.43
CA LEU A 152 144.15 -39.36 11.09
C LEU A 152 143.47 -38.02 10.73
N VAL A 153 143.26 -37.79 9.44
CA VAL A 153 142.68 -36.55 8.89
C VAL A 153 141.24 -36.32 9.36
N GLY A 154 140.45 -37.38 9.51
CA GLY A 154 139.08 -37.28 10.04
C GLY A 154 139.04 -36.76 11.49
N GLN A 155 140.10 -37.01 12.26
CA GLN A 155 140.22 -36.59 13.66
C GLN A 155 140.88 -35.21 13.84
N LEU A 156 141.47 -34.63 12.79
CA LEU A 156 141.98 -33.26 12.83
C LEU A 156 140.87 -32.24 12.57
N GLU A 157 141.01 -31.06 13.18
CA GLU A 157 140.26 -29.87 12.80
C GLU A 157 141.25 -28.79 12.35
N VAL A 158 140.94 -28.16 11.23
CA VAL A 158 141.86 -27.28 10.51
C VAL A 158 141.12 -26.02 10.10
N ASP A 159 141.76 -24.87 10.30
CA ASP A 159 141.28 -23.58 9.80
C ASP A 159 141.12 -23.67 8.26
N PRO A 160 139.93 -23.41 7.68
CA PRO A 160 139.66 -23.60 6.25
C PRO A 160 140.67 -22.95 5.30
N GLN A 161 141.31 -21.86 5.71
CA GLN A 161 142.32 -21.17 4.89
C GLN A 161 143.64 -21.95 4.77
N PHE A 162 143.94 -22.84 5.72
CA PHE A 162 145.23 -23.53 5.83
C PHE A 162 145.17 -25.01 5.41
N ILE A 163 144.00 -25.53 5.04
CA ILE A 163 143.79 -26.95 4.70
C ILE A 163 144.83 -27.45 3.69
N GLN A 164 145.02 -26.76 2.56
CA GLN A 164 145.91 -27.22 1.49
C GLN A 164 147.39 -27.22 1.92
N ALA A 165 147.81 -26.24 2.73
CA ALA A 165 149.16 -26.20 3.31
C ALA A 165 149.42 -27.38 4.25
N ILE A 166 148.43 -27.71 5.09
CA ILE A 166 148.53 -28.80 6.07
C ILE A 166 148.46 -30.16 5.39
N GLU A 167 147.64 -30.33 4.35
CA GLU A 167 147.63 -31.55 3.55
C GLU A 167 148.96 -31.79 2.81
N ALA A 168 149.56 -30.73 2.26
CA ALA A 168 150.88 -30.79 1.64
C ALA A 168 151.98 -31.18 2.66
N ALA A 169 151.94 -30.60 3.86
CA ALA A 169 152.87 -30.90 4.94
C ALA A 169 152.71 -32.31 5.53
N LEU A 170 151.48 -32.81 5.67
CA LEU A 170 151.21 -34.20 6.08
C LEU A 170 151.60 -35.20 4.99
N GLY A 171 151.45 -34.84 3.71
CA GLY A 171 151.87 -35.62 2.55
C GLY A 171 151.33 -37.06 2.60
N ARG A 172 152.23 -38.06 2.68
CA ARG A 172 151.83 -39.48 2.76
C ARG A 172 151.13 -39.84 4.07
N ASN A 173 151.39 -39.10 5.15
CA ASN A 173 150.81 -39.35 6.48
C ASN A 173 149.33 -38.94 6.54
N LEU A 174 148.85 -38.11 5.61
CA LEU A 174 147.43 -37.82 5.36
C LEU A 174 146.62 -39.12 5.22
N HIS A 175 147.21 -40.14 4.58
CA HIS A 175 146.56 -41.43 4.37
C HIS A 175 146.62 -42.40 5.56
N ALA A 176 147.14 -41.97 6.71
CA ALA A 176 147.27 -42.83 7.89
C ALA A 176 145.93 -43.12 8.57
N ILE A 177 145.80 -44.36 9.06
CA ILE A 177 144.73 -44.81 9.95
C ILE A 177 145.30 -44.96 11.35
N VAL A 178 144.61 -44.36 12.32
CA VAL A 178 144.95 -44.42 13.74
C VAL A 178 144.46 -45.74 14.31
N LEU A 179 145.36 -46.50 14.94
CA LEU A 179 145.03 -47.72 15.67
C LEU A 179 144.92 -47.44 17.17
N LYS A 180 144.00 -48.15 17.83
CA LYS A 180 143.86 -48.20 19.29
C LYS A 180 144.70 -49.32 19.92
N ASP A 181 145.05 -50.35 19.15
CA ASP A 181 145.82 -51.52 19.58
C ASP A 181 146.97 -51.79 18.58
N ALA A 182 148.20 -51.69 19.06
CA ALA A 182 149.42 -51.91 18.28
C ALA A 182 149.56 -53.34 17.75
N ASN A 183 149.07 -54.34 18.50
CA ASN A 183 149.28 -55.76 18.18
C ASN A 183 148.63 -56.16 16.85
N VAL A 184 147.53 -55.47 16.50
CA VAL A 184 146.70 -55.74 15.32
C VAL A 184 147.35 -55.26 14.02
N ALA A 185 148.33 -54.36 14.08
CA ALA A 185 148.97 -53.77 12.90
C ALA A 185 149.61 -54.81 11.97
N SER A 186 150.26 -55.83 12.54
CA SER A 186 150.85 -56.93 11.77
C SER A 186 149.81 -57.74 10.98
N ALA A 187 148.66 -58.02 11.60
CA ALA A 187 147.54 -58.73 11.00
C ALA A 187 146.84 -57.88 9.92
N ILE A 188 146.72 -56.57 10.13
CA ILE A 188 146.18 -55.63 9.14
C ILE A 188 147.06 -55.59 7.88
N ILE A 189 148.39 -55.44 8.04
CA ILE A 189 149.33 -55.44 6.90
C ILE A 189 149.29 -56.79 6.16
N ALA A 190 149.23 -57.91 6.90
CA ALA A 190 149.09 -59.23 6.30
C ALA A 190 147.78 -59.39 5.51
N LEU A 191 146.65 -58.86 6.01
CA LEU A 191 145.36 -58.87 5.32
C LEU A 191 145.38 -58.03 4.05
N LEU A 192 145.90 -56.79 4.11
CA LEU A 192 146.03 -55.91 2.94
C LEU A 192 146.89 -56.57 1.85
N LYS A 193 148.03 -57.19 2.25
CA LYS A 193 148.94 -57.89 1.33
C LYS A 193 148.29 -59.15 0.73
N LYS A 194 147.61 -59.97 1.54
CA LYS A 194 146.94 -61.20 1.09
C LYS A 194 145.83 -60.90 0.07
N ASN A 195 145.02 -59.88 0.35
CA ASN A 195 143.85 -59.54 -0.44
C ASN A 195 144.13 -58.48 -1.53
N LYS A 196 145.40 -58.03 -1.67
CA LYS A 196 145.85 -57.00 -2.62
C LYS A 196 145.07 -55.69 -2.56
N LEU A 197 144.68 -55.26 -1.36
CA LEU A 197 143.77 -54.11 -1.14
C LEU A 197 144.47 -52.74 -1.21
N GLY A 198 145.63 -52.64 -1.85
CA GLY A 198 146.43 -51.41 -1.90
C GLY A 198 147.24 -51.11 -0.63
N GLN A 199 147.78 -49.90 -0.53
CA GLN A 199 148.63 -49.45 0.56
C GLN A 199 147.86 -48.60 1.59
N ALA A 200 148.20 -48.76 2.87
CA ALA A 200 147.69 -47.95 3.98
C ALA A 200 148.84 -47.56 4.91
N GLY A 201 148.81 -46.33 5.43
CA GLY A 201 149.62 -45.96 6.58
C GLY A 201 148.91 -46.39 7.87
N LEU A 202 149.63 -46.97 8.82
CA LEU A 202 149.09 -47.29 10.15
C LEU A 202 149.83 -46.46 11.19
N LEU A 203 149.12 -45.57 11.86
CA LEU A 203 149.63 -44.81 12.99
C LEU A 203 149.33 -45.58 14.28
N ILE A 204 150.38 -45.92 15.00
CA ILE A 204 150.33 -46.57 16.32
C ILE A 204 150.82 -45.52 17.33
N PRO A 205 149.93 -44.89 18.12
CA PRO A 205 150.32 -43.81 19.04
C PRO A 205 151.40 -44.23 20.04
N GLU A 206 151.36 -45.49 20.50
CA GLU A 206 152.34 -46.09 21.43
C GLU A 206 153.78 -46.15 20.88
N LEU A 207 153.95 -46.11 19.55
CA LEU A 207 155.27 -46.07 18.89
C LEU A 207 155.73 -44.65 18.53
N THR A 208 154.92 -43.63 18.85
CA THR A 208 155.31 -42.24 18.66
C THR A 208 156.07 -41.75 19.88
N THR A 209 157.31 -41.31 19.68
CA THR A 209 158.11 -40.72 20.76
C THR A 209 157.57 -39.33 21.06
N SER A 210 157.51 -38.92 22.33
CA SER A 210 157.33 -37.51 22.67
C SER A 210 158.44 -36.71 22.01
N ALA A 211 158.09 -35.81 21.08
CA ALA A 211 159.07 -34.95 20.44
C ALA A 211 159.82 -34.17 21.53
N GLN A 212 161.15 -34.14 21.45
CA GLN A 212 161.95 -33.27 22.31
C GLN A 212 161.45 -31.84 22.20
N GLU A 213 161.53 -31.07 23.30
CA GLU A 213 161.22 -29.64 23.30
C GLU A 213 161.94 -28.96 22.14
N THR A 214 161.20 -28.64 21.09
CA THR A 214 161.71 -27.83 20.00
C THR A 214 161.84 -26.42 20.54
N VAL A 215 163.07 -26.08 20.93
CA VAL A 215 163.54 -24.75 21.34
C VAL A 215 162.75 -23.69 20.57
N GLU A 216 162.15 -22.72 21.27
CA GLU A 216 161.30 -21.68 20.67
C GLU A 216 161.98 -21.05 19.45
N LYS A 217 161.55 -21.47 18.26
CA LYS A 217 161.98 -20.87 17.00
C LYS A 217 161.08 -19.68 16.72
N VAL A 218 161.69 -18.50 16.68
CA VAL A 218 161.04 -17.30 16.16
C VAL A 218 160.54 -17.61 14.75
N LEU A 219 159.28 -17.29 14.46
CA LEU A 219 158.66 -17.54 13.16
C LEU A 219 159.51 -16.85 12.06
N PRO A 220 159.90 -17.56 10.97
CA PRO A 220 160.74 -16.97 9.93
C PRO A 220 160.08 -15.77 9.25
N LYS A 221 160.88 -14.78 8.83
CA LYS A 221 160.37 -13.60 8.14
C LYS A 221 159.69 -14.00 6.82
N GLY A 222 158.38 -13.72 6.72
CA GLY A 222 157.53 -14.06 5.56
C GLY A 222 156.57 -15.22 5.81
N ALA A 223 156.76 -16.02 6.87
CA ALA A 223 155.80 -17.06 7.24
C ALA A 223 154.55 -16.45 7.89
N LEU A 224 153.39 -17.03 7.59
CA LEU A 224 152.07 -16.66 8.08
C LEU A 224 151.76 -17.29 9.45
N ALA A 225 152.17 -18.55 9.65
CA ALA A 225 151.93 -19.35 10.85
C ALA A 225 152.85 -20.57 10.89
N TRP A 226 152.99 -21.20 12.06
CA TRP A 226 153.40 -22.61 12.14
C TRP A 226 152.21 -23.50 11.77
N ALA A 227 152.46 -24.60 11.05
CA ALA A 227 151.40 -25.50 10.62
C ALA A 227 150.68 -26.17 11.82
N HIS A 228 151.38 -26.41 12.92
CA HIS A 228 150.80 -26.92 14.18
C HIS A 228 149.75 -25.97 14.77
N ASP A 229 149.96 -24.65 14.75
CA ASP A 229 149.05 -23.66 15.36
C ASP A 229 147.70 -23.54 14.63
N LYS A 230 147.59 -24.15 13.44
CA LYS A 230 146.40 -24.16 12.58
C LYS A 230 145.73 -25.54 12.52
N VAL A 231 146.17 -26.48 13.36
CA VAL A 231 145.61 -27.83 13.51
C VAL A 231 145.26 -28.10 14.96
N THR A 232 143.97 -28.33 15.24
CA THR A 232 143.54 -28.92 16.51
C THR A 232 143.51 -30.44 16.35
N ALA A 233 144.12 -31.15 17.31
CA ALA A 233 144.18 -32.61 17.34
C ALA A 233 143.77 -33.16 18.72
N PRO A 234 143.16 -34.36 18.80
CA PRO A 234 142.89 -35.01 20.08
C PRO A 234 144.17 -35.33 20.86
N GLN A 235 144.11 -35.31 22.20
CA GLN A 235 145.27 -35.54 23.08
C GLN A 235 146.15 -36.75 22.72
N PRO A 236 145.62 -37.95 22.32
CA PRO A 236 146.47 -39.09 21.95
C PRO A 236 147.28 -38.89 20.66
N LEU A 237 146.96 -37.88 19.85
CA LEU A 237 147.56 -37.60 18.55
C LEU A 237 148.37 -36.30 18.54
N GLU A 238 148.15 -35.40 19.49
CA GLU A 238 148.87 -34.14 19.61
C GLU A 238 150.40 -34.29 19.53
N PRO A 239 151.07 -35.27 20.19
CA PRO A 239 152.52 -35.44 20.08
C PRO A 239 152.99 -35.77 18.66
N PHE A 240 152.23 -36.61 17.95
CA PHE A 240 152.53 -37.02 16.57
C PHE A 240 152.27 -35.89 15.57
N VAL A 241 151.16 -35.16 15.73
CA VAL A 241 150.84 -33.99 14.90
C VAL A 241 151.90 -32.90 15.10
N ARG A 242 152.32 -32.66 16.34
CA ARG A 242 153.43 -31.74 16.65
C ARG A 242 154.76 -32.23 16.09
N GLN A 243 155.04 -33.54 16.08
CA GLN A 243 156.24 -34.09 15.44
C GLN A 243 156.25 -33.85 13.91
N LEU A 244 155.11 -34.00 13.24
CA LEU A 244 155.01 -33.80 11.78
C LEU A 244 154.95 -32.33 11.37
N LEU A 245 154.22 -31.49 12.09
CA LEU A 245 153.86 -30.13 11.69
C LEU A 245 154.49 -29.02 12.54
N GLY A 246 155.03 -29.34 13.72
CA GLY A 246 155.58 -28.36 14.67
C GLY A 246 156.88 -27.68 14.23
N SER A 247 157.52 -28.15 13.16
CA SER A 247 158.66 -27.48 12.53
C SER A 247 158.37 -26.97 11.11
N VAL A 248 157.12 -27.05 10.64
CA VAL A 248 156.72 -26.63 9.30
C VAL A 248 156.16 -25.20 9.34
N ALA A 249 156.86 -24.27 8.70
CA ALA A 249 156.40 -22.89 8.54
C ALA A 249 155.50 -22.76 7.28
N VAL A 250 154.36 -22.08 7.40
CA VAL A 250 153.41 -21.87 6.30
C VAL A 250 153.60 -20.48 5.68
N PHE A 251 153.68 -20.39 4.36
CA PHE A 251 153.85 -19.16 3.57
C PHE A 251 152.64 -18.92 2.65
N SER A 252 152.51 -17.68 2.17
CA SER A 252 151.49 -17.32 1.18
C SER A 252 151.79 -17.92 -0.21
N ASP A 253 153.06 -17.91 -0.62
CA ASP A 253 153.51 -18.34 -1.94
C ASP A 253 154.85 -19.11 -1.89
N LEU A 254 155.15 -19.78 -3.01
CA LEU A 254 156.34 -20.62 -3.15
C LEU A 254 157.65 -19.81 -3.27
N GLU A 255 157.61 -18.59 -3.78
CA GLU A 255 158.82 -17.77 -3.96
C GLU A 255 159.39 -17.31 -2.62
N GLN A 256 158.52 -16.84 -1.71
CA GLN A 256 158.88 -16.52 -0.32
C GLN A 256 159.41 -17.75 0.43
N ALA A 257 158.76 -18.91 0.28
CA ALA A 257 159.21 -20.15 0.90
C ALA A 257 160.60 -20.56 0.38
N LEU A 258 160.85 -20.48 -0.93
CA LEU A 258 162.16 -20.77 -1.53
C LEU A 258 163.25 -19.79 -1.12
N GLU A 259 162.93 -18.50 -0.95
CA GLU A 259 163.91 -17.52 -0.45
C GLU A 259 164.25 -17.78 1.02
N CYS A 260 163.25 -18.06 1.86
CA CYS A 260 163.48 -18.42 3.25
C CYS A 260 164.31 -19.71 3.36
N LYS A 261 164.04 -20.72 2.53
CA LYS A 261 164.75 -22.00 2.51
C LYS A 261 166.25 -21.86 2.24
N LYS A 262 166.66 -20.87 1.41
CA LYS A 262 168.09 -20.57 1.17
C LYS A 262 168.82 -20.06 2.41
N ARG A 263 168.08 -19.43 3.35
CA ARG A 263 168.62 -18.89 4.61
C ARG A 263 168.54 -19.93 5.74
N GLU A 264 167.46 -20.70 5.79
CA GLU A 264 167.21 -21.76 6.78
C GLU A 264 167.13 -23.14 6.12
N LEU A 265 168.29 -23.64 5.68
CA LEU A 265 168.41 -24.88 4.90
C LEU A 265 167.71 -26.09 5.55
N GLY A 266 167.66 -26.16 6.88
CA GLY A 266 167.06 -27.28 7.62
C GLY A 266 165.56 -27.18 7.92
N LEU A 267 164.88 -26.05 7.63
CA LEU A 267 163.47 -25.89 7.99
C LEU A 267 162.54 -26.40 6.87
N PRO A 268 161.56 -27.27 7.14
CA PRO A 268 160.50 -27.60 6.19
C PRO A 268 159.46 -26.48 6.10
N MET A 269 158.85 -26.30 4.94
CA MET A 269 157.94 -25.18 4.65
C MET A 269 156.77 -25.62 3.79
N ALA A 270 155.59 -25.03 3.97
CA ALA A 270 154.40 -25.28 3.15
C ALA A 270 153.80 -23.97 2.62
N THR A 271 153.03 -24.00 1.54
CA THR A 271 152.33 -22.82 1.00
C THR A 271 150.81 -22.98 1.11
N LEU A 272 150.07 -21.87 1.09
CA LEU A 272 148.59 -21.90 1.03
C LEU A 272 148.06 -22.61 -0.23
N ALA A 273 148.82 -22.67 -1.32
CA ALA A 273 148.48 -23.40 -2.54
C ALA A 273 148.77 -24.92 -2.47
N GLY A 274 149.40 -25.39 -1.39
CA GLY A 274 149.71 -26.81 -1.17
C GLY A 274 150.99 -27.30 -1.82
N GLU A 275 151.98 -26.43 -2.05
CA GLU A 275 153.37 -26.86 -2.21
C GLU A 275 154.03 -27.12 -0.85
N TYR A 276 154.97 -28.05 -0.80
CA TYR A 276 155.74 -28.41 0.39
C TYR A 276 157.23 -28.55 0.07
N ILE A 277 158.08 -27.91 0.86
CA ILE A 277 159.54 -27.98 0.77
C ILE A 277 160.03 -28.76 1.99
N SER A 278 160.64 -29.93 1.78
CA SER A 278 161.12 -30.76 2.90
C SER A 278 162.36 -30.19 3.58
N ALA A 279 162.72 -30.72 4.75
CA ALA A 279 163.93 -30.34 5.48
C ALA A 279 165.20 -30.50 4.62
N GLU A 280 165.24 -31.51 3.76
CA GLU A 280 166.34 -31.84 2.84
C GLU A 280 166.38 -30.96 1.57
N GLY A 281 165.39 -30.08 1.38
CA GLY A 281 165.29 -29.19 0.22
C GLY A 281 164.56 -29.78 -0.99
N ILE A 282 163.84 -30.90 -0.84
CA ILE A 282 163.01 -31.47 -1.90
C ILE A 282 161.71 -30.67 -1.99
N VAL A 283 161.42 -30.11 -3.17
CA VAL A 283 160.17 -29.38 -3.44
C VAL A 283 159.13 -30.35 -3.99
N PHE A 284 158.01 -30.46 -3.30
CA PHE A 284 156.81 -31.19 -3.70
C PHE A 284 155.75 -30.17 -4.12
N GLY A 285 155.27 -30.25 -5.34
CA GLY A 285 154.25 -29.35 -5.87
C GLY A 285 153.64 -29.90 -7.16
N GLY A 286 152.55 -29.27 -7.61
CA GLY A 286 151.81 -29.64 -8.81
C GLY A 286 150.37 -30.06 -8.54
N SER A 287 149.50 -29.74 -9.49
CA SER A 287 148.07 -30.08 -9.46
C SER A 287 147.80 -31.48 -10.01
N ARG A 288 146.72 -32.12 -9.53
CA ARG A 288 146.03 -33.21 -10.24
C ARG A 288 144.80 -32.63 -10.94
N GLU A 289 144.61 -32.95 -12.22
CA GLU A 289 143.60 -32.30 -13.09
C GLU A 289 142.13 -32.53 -12.70
N VAL A 290 141.84 -33.50 -11.83
CA VAL A 290 140.54 -33.62 -11.16
C VAL A 290 140.77 -33.96 -9.68
N ARG A 291 140.71 -32.97 -8.80
CA ARG A 291 140.60 -33.19 -7.35
C ARG A 291 139.12 -33.25 -6.98
N SER A 292 138.67 -34.40 -6.47
CA SER A 292 137.53 -34.40 -5.55
C SER A 292 137.93 -33.62 -4.30
N ALA A 293 136.97 -32.90 -3.71
CA ALA A 293 137.20 -32.09 -2.52
C ALA A 293 137.84 -32.94 -1.41
N SER A 294 138.82 -32.36 -0.72
CA SER A 294 139.57 -33.05 0.31
C SER A 294 138.66 -33.52 1.47
N LEU A 295 139.13 -34.44 2.31
CA LEU A 295 138.34 -34.84 3.49
C LEU A 295 138.18 -33.68 4.48
N LEU A 296 139.18 -32.80 4.60
CA LEU A 296 139.10 -31.59 5.42
C LEU A 296 138.18 -30.54 4.78
N GLU A 297 138.29 -30.31 3.47
CA GLU A 297 137.39 -29.39 2.73
C GLU A 297 135.92 -29.82 2.87
N ARG A 298 135.63 -31.13 2.76
CA ARG A 298 134.28 -31.66 2.98
C ARG A 298 133.84 -31.58 4.44
N LYS A 299 134.71 -31.83 5.41
CA LYS A 299 134.40 -31.69 6.85
C LYS A 299 134.02 -30.23 7.17
N ALA A 300 134.72 -29.24 6.63
CA ALA A 300 134.36 -27.83 6.75
C ALA A 300 133.00 -27.52 6.09
N GLN A 301 132.77 -28.00 4.85
CA GLN A 301 131.48 -27.81 4.15
C GLN A 301 130.29 -28.43 4.89
N ILE A 302 130.47 -29.57 5.56
CA ILE A 302 129.42 -30.19 6.39
C ILE A 302 129.04 -29.27 7.56
N VAL A 303 130.03 -28.73 8.28
CA VAL A 303 129.79 -27.83 9.43
C VAL A 303 129.08 -26.54 9.03
N ASP A 304 129.36 -25.98 7.84
CA ASP A 304 128.66 -24.79 7.35
C ASP A 304 127.24 -25.10 6.86
N LEU A 305 127.03 -26.23 6.17
CA LEU A 305 125.68 -26.67 5.78
C LEU A 305 124.80 -27.01 6.98
N GLU A 306 125.36 -27.55 8.07
CA GLU A 306 124.64 -27.79 9.33
C GLU A 306 124.10 -26.49 9.96
N LYS A 307 124.86 -25.38 9.88
CA LYS A 307 124.41 -24.06 10.34
C LYS A 307 123.29 -23.51 9.46
N GLU A 308 123.41 -23.64 8.14
CA GLU A 308 122.37 -23.20 7.19
C GLU A 308 121.06 -23.99 7.37
N GLU A 309 121.14 -25.30 7.56
CA GLU A 309 119.97 -26.15 7.82
C GLU A 309 119.26 -25.73 9.12
N ALA A 310 120.02 -25.49 10.19
CA ALA A 310 119.47 -25.05 11.48
C ALA A 310 118.82 -23.66 11.40
N ALA A 311 119.30 -22.76 10.54
CA ALA A 311 118.69 -21.47 10.29
C ALA A 311 117.35 -21.60 9.55
N LEU A 312 117.33 -22.34 8.42
CA LEU A 312 116.12 -22.61 7.64
C LEU A 312 115.06 -23.37 8.45
N GLY A 313 115.49 -24.28 9.35
CA GLY A 313 114.59 -24.99 10.26
C GLY A 313 113.78 -24.06 11.18
N LYS A 314 114.44 -23.02 11.73
CA LYS A 314 113.76 -21.99 12.55
C LYS A 314 112.82 -21.11 11.72
N GLU A 315 113.22 -20.77 10.50
CA GLU A 315 112.40 -19.97 9.58
C GLU A 315 111.13 -20.72 9.16
N ARG A 316 111.24 -22.02 8.88
CA ARG A 316 110.09 -22.90 8.65
C ARG A 316 109.12 -22.86 9.83
N ASP A 317 109.59 -23.04 11.06
CA ASP A 317 108.71 -23.10 12.24
C ASP A 317 107.97 -21.77 12.49
N LEU A 318 108.64 -20.64 12.31
CA LEU A 318 108.01 -19.31 12.37
C LEU A 318 106.96 -19.11 11.27
N THR A 319 107.21 -19.60 10.06
CA THR A 319 106.26 -19.51 8.94
C THR A 319 105.07 -20.46 9.15
N CYS A 320 105.31 -21.64 9.71
CA CYS A 320 104.31 -22.65 10.07
C CYS A 320 103.30 -22.09 11.10
N ALA A 321 103.78 -21.40 12.14
CA ALA A 321 102.92 -20.76 13.14
C ALA A 321 102.05 -19.63 12.53
N LYS A 322 102.61 -18.76 11.69
CA LYS A 322 101.85 -17.72 10.97
C LYS A 322 100.76 -18.30 10.07
N ARG A 323 101.05 -19.43 9.41
CA ARG A 323 100.11 -20.19 8.58
C ARG A 323 98.92 -20.72 9.41
N ASP A 324 99.15 -21.20 10.62
CA ASP A 324 98.06 -21.68 11.50
C ASP A 324 97.19 -20.54 12.07
N GLU A 325 97.80 -19.40 12.40
CA GLU A 325 97.09 -18.18 12.79
C GLU A 325 96.22 -17.64 11.63
N ALA A 326 96.76 -17.63 10.41
CA ALA A 326 96.01 -17.26 9.20
C ALA A 326 94.83 -18.22 8.91
N LYS A 327 95.01 -19.54 9.12
CA LYS A 327 93.92 -20.51 8.96
C LYS A 327 92.80 -20.33 9.97
N SER A 328 93.13 -20.26 11.26
CA SER A 328 92.11 -20.11 12.32
C SER A 328 91.31 -18.81 12.20
N THR A 329 91.96 -17.70 11.82
CA THR A 329 91.28 -16.43 11.59
C THR A 329 90.41 -16.44 10.32
N LEU A 330 90.80 -17.17 9.27
CA LEU A 330 89.96 -17.38 8.07
C LEU A 330 88.73 -18.25 8.38
N GLU A 331 88.87 -19.32 9.16
CA GLU A 331 87.75 -20.17 9.56
C GLU A 331 86.67 -19.38 10.33
N ILE A 332 87.08 -18.56 11.30
CA ILE A 332 86.17 -17.69 12.07
C ILE A 332 85.44 -16.69 11.15
N ALA A 333 86.16 -16.08 10.21
CA ALA A 333 85.55 -15.17 9.23
C ALA A 333 84.51 -15.89 8.34
N SER A 334 84.81 -17.13 7.93
CA SER A 334 83.92 -17.93 7.09
C SER A 334 82.64 -18.38 7.82
N GLN A 335 82.73 -18.67 9.12
CA GLN A 335 81.58 -18.99 9.97
C GLN A 335 80.66 -17.77 10.12
N LEU A 336 81.25 -16.60 10.42
CA LEU A 336 80.52 -15.33 10.46
C LEU A 336 79.82 -15.05 9.11
N GLN A 337 80.49 -15.25 7.97
CA GLN A 337 79.87 -15.03 6.65
C GLN A 337 78.63 -15.93 6.44
N ARG A 338 78.65 -17.18 6.90
CA ARG A 338 77.48 -18.09 6.83
C ARG A 338 76.34 -17.58 7.69
N GLU A 339 76.60 -17.19 8.95
CA GLU A 339 75.57 -16.59 9.82
C GLU A 339 74.97 -15.30 9.23
N PHE A 340 75.78 -14.48 8.55
CA PHE A 340 75.30 -13.31 7.81
C PHE A 340 74.43 -13.67 6.61
N SER A 341 74.80 -14.69 5.83
CA SER A 341 74.01 -15.19 4.71
C SER A 341 72.66 -15.77 5.18
N ASP A 342 72.67 -16.60 6.22
CA ASP A 342 71.46 -17.25 6.75
C ASP A 342 70.49 -16.23 7.35
N THR A 343 71.00 -15.26 8.12
CA THR A 343 70.16 -14.16 8.65
C THR A 343 69.67 -13.22 7.55
N GLY A 344 70.46 -13.00 6.48
CA GLY A 344 70.03 -12.28 5.28
C GLY A 344 68.87 -12.97 4.57
N GLY A 345 68.97 -14.28 4.34
CA GLY A 345 67.90 -15.10 3.75
C GLY A 345 66.62 -15.11 4.59
N GLN A 346 66.75 -15.21 5.92
CA GLN A 346 65.61 -15.08 6.84
C GLN A 346 64.93 -13.71 6.73
N ILE A 347 65.70 -12.61 6.67
CA ILE A 347 65.15 -11.27 6.48
C ILE A 347 64.41 -11.16 5.13
N GLN A 348 64.97 -11.72 4.06
CA GLN A 348 64.35 -11.70 2.73
C GLN A 348 63.02 -12.50 2.69
N ASN A 349 62.96 -13.64 3.37
CA ASN A 349 61.72 -14.43 3.51
C ASN A 349 60.66 -13.70 4.33
N LEU A 350 61.01 -13.11 5.48
CA LEU A 350 60.08 -12.31 6.28
C LEU A 350 59.59 -11.07 5.51
N GLN A 351 60.45 -10.46 4.69
CA GLN A 351 60.07 -9.37 3.80
C GLN A 351 59.08 -9.83 2.71
N SER A 352 59.28 -10.98 2.09
CA SER A 352 58.37 -11.48 1.06
C SER A 352 57.00 -11.84 1.65
N GLU A 353 56.96 -12.51 2.81
CA GLU A 353 55.72 -12.75 3.60
C GLU A 353 55.00 -11.45 3.94
N LYS A 354 55.72 -10.42 4.42
CA LYS A 354 55.14 -9.10 4.68
C LYS A 354 54.53 -8.50 3.41
N THR A 355 55.22 -8.54 2.26
CA THR A 355 54.66 -8.02 1.00
C THR A 355 53.46 -8.81 0.47
N ALA A 356 53.36 -10.11 0.80
CA ALA A 356 52.19 -10.92 0.49
C ALA A 356 50.98 -10.49 1.35
N LEU A 357 51.17 -10.26 2.65
CA LEU A 357 50.14 -9.71 3.53
C LEU A 357 49.73 -8.28 3.13
N ASP A 358 50.69 -7.43 2.76
CA ASP A 358 50.41 -6.07 2.26
C ASP A 358 49.47 -6.10 1.03
N ARG A 359 49.66 -7.07 0.12
CA ARG A 359 48.76 -7.29 -1.03
C ARG A 359 47.39 -7.84 -0.64
N GLN A 360 47.34 -8.79 0.31
CA GLN A 360 46.06 -9.34 0.79
C GLN A 360 45.19 -8.26 1.46
N VAL A 361 45.80 -7.39 2.27
CA VAL A 361 45.11 -6.24 2.88
C VAL A 361 44.59 -5.30 1.79
N ALA A 362 45.41 -4.92 0.81
CA ALA A 362 44.98 -4.02 -0.27
C ALA A 362 43.80 -4.58 -1.10
N VAL A 363 43.80 -5.87 -1.41
CA VAL A 363 42.68 -6.54 -2.13
C VAL A 363 41.41 -6.58 -1.28
N ALA A 364 41.54 -6.80 0.04
CA ALA A 364 40.41 -6.78 0.95
C ALA A 364 39.84 -5.35 1.14
N ASP A 365 40.70 -4.32 1.25
CA ASP A 365 40.29 -2.90 1.28
C ASP A 365 39.54 -2.52 -0.01
N GLU A 366 40.06 -2.87 -1.19
CA GLU A 366 39.35 -2.64 -2.47
C GLU A 366 38.00 -3.34 -2.51
N ARG A 367 37.89 -4.56 -1.96
CA ARG A 367 36.61 -5.29 -1.92
C ARG A 367 35.62 -4.67 -0.92
N ILE A 368 36.09 -4.12 0.20
CA ILE A 368 35.24 -3.33 1.11
C ILE A 368 34.70 -2.11 0.39
N VAL A 369 35.53 -1.32 -0.30
CA VAL A 369 35.07 -0.12 -1.04
C VAL A 369 34.03 -0.47 -2.10
N GLN A 370 34.18 -1.60 -2.81
CA GLN A 370 33.16 -2.10 -3.74
C GLN A 370 31.86 -2.43 -3.00
N LEU A 371 31.92 -3.24 -1.94
CA LEU A 371 30.76 -3.64 -1.15
C LEU A 371 30.06 -2.45 -0.46
N GLU A 372 30.80 -1.42 -0.04
CA GLU A 372 30.24 -0.19 0.52
C GLU A 372 29.44 0.60 -0.54
N SER A 373 29.92 0.61 -1.79
CA SER A 373 29.17 1.18 -2.91
C SER A 373 27.92 0.37 -3.25
N GLU A 374 28.02 -0.97 -3.27
CA GLU A 374 26.89 -1.88 -3.44
C GLU A 374 25.84 -1.65 -2.32
N LEU A 375 26.29 -1.60 -1.05
CA LEU A 375 25.47 -1.32 0.13
C LEU A 375 24.79 0.05 0.05
N GLN A 376 25.49 1.09 -0.42
CA GLN A 376 24.89 2.42 -0.57
C GLN A 376 23.83 2.43 -1.68
N THR A 377 24.08 1.79 -2.82
CA THR A 377 23.06 1.66 -3.86
C THR A 377 21.84 0.85 -3.40
N ALA A 378 22.04 -0.18 -2.56
CA ALA A 378 20.96 -0.93 -1.95
C ALA A 378 20.16 -0.09 -0.94
N ARG A 379 20.81 0.78 -0.13
CA ARG A 379 20.11 1.77 0.72
C ARG A 379 19.28 2.74 -0.11
N ASP A 380 19.84 3.29 -1.18
CA ASP A 380 19.17 4.26 -2.05
C ASP A 380 18.01 3.63 -2.85
N GLN A 381 18.05 2.31 -3.10
CA GLN A 381 16.93 1.53 -3.66
C GLN A 381 15.86 1.30 -2.59
N PHE A 382 16.23 0.75 -1.43
CA PHE A 382 15.32 0.51 -0.31
C PHE A 382 14.53 1.77 0.09
N ALA A 383 15.21 2.92 0.22
CA ALA A 383 14.57 4.19 0.55
C ALA A 383 13.60 4.71 -0.53
N LYS A 384 13.79 4.34 -1.81
CA LYS A 384 12.83 4.65 -2.89
C LYS A 384 11.64 3.71 -2.85
N GLU A 385 11.89 2.41 -2.69
CA GLU A 385 10.83 1.39 -2.59
C GLU A 385 9.93 1.66 -1.37
N GLU A 386 10.50 2.08 -0.23
CA GLU A 386 9.77 2.46 0.99
C GLU A 386 8.94 3.75 0.79
N ALA A 387 9.47 4.73 0.06
CA ALA A 387 8.74 5.95 -0.31
C ALA A 387 7.61 5.68 -1.32
N ASP A 388 7.85 4.81 -2.30
CA ASP A 388 6.85 4.38 -3.28
C ASP A 388 5.73 3.56 -2.60
N LEU A 389 6.07 2.65 -1.67
CA LEU A 389 5.10 1.91 -0.86
C LEU A 389 4.19 2.86 -0.09
N ALA A 390 4.75 3.80 0.69
CA ALA A 390 3.99 4.77 1.45
C ALA A 390 3.11 5.67 0.56
N ALA A 391 3.58 6.02 -0.65
CA ALA A 391 2.78 6.75 -1.63
C ALA A 391 1.61 5.92 -2.20
N PHE A 392 1.82 4.63 -2.45
CA PHE A 392 0.77 3.70 -2.90
C PHE A 392 -0.27 3.43 -1.81
N GLU A 393 0.14 3.20 -0.56
CA GLU A 393 -0.77 3.04 0.58
C GLU A 393 -1.62 4.30 0.79
N ALA A 394 -1.01 5.50 0.78
CA ALA A 394 -1.74 6.75 0.89
C ALA A 394 -2.71 6.99 -0.29
N ALA A 395 -2.37 6.51 -1.50
CA ALA A 395 -3.27 6.53 -2.64
C ALA A 395 -4.44 5.55 -2.47
N GLN A 396 -4.18 4.35 -1.95
CA GLN A 396 -5.19 3.32 -1.66
C GLN A 396 -6.18 3.79 -0.58
N GLN A 397 -5.69 4.40 0.52
CA GLN A 397 -6.55 4.98 1.56
C GLN A 397 -7.45 6.11 1.04
N ARG A 398 -6.96 6.89 0.07
CA ARG A 398 -7.78 7.93 -0.59
C ARG A 398 -8.85 7.33 -1.52
N THR A 399 -8.58 6.20 -2.18
CA THR A 399 -9.60 5.53 -3.00
C THR A 399 -10.61 4.75 -2.18
N THR A 400 -10.25 4.14 -1.05
CA THR A 400 -11.22 3.51 -0.13
C THR A 400 -12.18 4.53 0.47
N PHE A 401 -11.67 5.61 1.08
CA PHE A 401 -12.51 6.67 1.65
C PHE A 401 -13.47 7.26 0.61
N ARG A 402 -13.01 7.45 -0.63
CA ARG A 402 -13.84 7.94 -1.73
C ARG A 402 -14.88 6.91 -2.22
N ALA A 403 -14.59 5.62 -2.12
CA ALA A 403 -15.55 4.56 -2.41
C ALA A 403 -16.63 4.46 -1.30
N GLU A 404 -16.24 4.64 -0.03
CA GLU A 404 -17.16 4.70 1.11
C GLU A 404 -18.12 5.88 1.00
N GLU A 405 -17.62 7.10 0.77
CA GLU A 405 -18.46 8.28 0.52
C GLU A 405 -19.48 8.05 -0.62
N LEU A 406 -19.04 7.45 -1.73
CA LEU A 406 -19.91 7.18 -2.88
C LEU A 406 -20.96 6.12 -2.56
N THR A 407 -20.61 5.13 -1.73
CA THR A 407 -21.53 4.08 -1.28
C THR A 407 -22.59 4.66 -0.35
N GLU A 408 -22.22 5.55 0.57
CA GLU A 408 -23.16 6.28 1.42
C GLU A 408 -24.12 7.15 0.59
N LYS A 409 -23.58 7.94 -0.35
CA LYS A 409 -24.38 8.74 -1.30
C LYS A 409 -25.34 7.88 -2.14
N ILE A 410 -24.93 6.68 -2.55
CA ILE A 410 -25.81 5.71 -3.24
C ILE A 410 -26.92 5.22 -2.31
N ASN A 411 -26.63 4.94 -1.03
CA ASN A 411 -27.63 4.49 -0.06
C ASN A 411 -28.65 5.59 0.29
N GLN A 412 -28.20 6.82 0.50
CA GLN A 412 -29.06 8.00 0.68
C GLN A 412 -29.98 8.19 -0.55
N LEU A 413 -29.44 8.10 -1.77
CA LEU A 413 -30.24 8.19 -3.00
C LEU A 413 -31.23 7.02 -3.14
N ARG A 414 -30.86 5.79 -2.78
CA ARG A 414 -31.78 4.64 -2.77
C ARG A 414 -32.95 4.87 -1.80
N LEU A 415 -32.68 5.38 -0.60
CA LEU A 415 -33.70 5.70 0.40
C LEU A 415 -34.67 6.77 -0.15
N THR A 416 -34.16 7.90 -0.66
CA THR A 416 -35.01 8.96 -1.23
C THR A 416 -35.87 8.50 -2.41
N ILE A 417 -35.34 7.63 -3.28
CA ILE A 417 -36.10 7.04 -4.39
C ILE A 417 -37.21 6.11 -3.87
N ALA A 418 -36.96 5.35 -2.81
CA ALA A 418 -37.97 4.50 -2.19
C ALA A 418 -39.09 5.34 -1.54
N THR A 419 -38.75 6.39 -0.80
CA THR A 419 -39.75 7.27 -0.16
C THR A 419 -40.61 8.03 -1.17
N GLU A 420 -40.02 8.55 -2.25
CA GLU A 420 -40.78 9.24 -3.30
C GLU A 420 -41.66 8.28 -4.13
N ARG A 421 -41.23 7.02 -4.33
CA ARG A 421 -42.09 5.99 -4.94
C ARG A 421 -43.28 5.65 -4.07
N GLN A 422 -43.08 5.39 -2.79
CA GLN A 422 -44.16 5.11 -1.83
C GLN A 422 -45.15 6.29 -1.76
N ARG A 423 -44.64 7.53 -1.78
CA ARG A 423 -45.47 8.75 -1.85
C ARG A 423 -46.27 8.83 -3.14
N HIS A 424 -45.66 8.51 -4.28
CA HIS A 424 -46.33 8.51 -5.58
C HIS A 424 -47.44 7.44 -5.67
N GLU A 425 -47.17 6.22 -5.20
CA GLU A 425 -48.15 5.13 -5.11
C GLU A 425 -49.32 5.51 -4.18
N SER A 426 -49.03 6.13 -3.03
CA SER A 426 -50.07 6.64 -2.12
C SER A 426 -50.95 7.74 -2.77
N LEU A 427 -50.35 8.65 -3.55
CA LEU A 427 -51.10 9.68 -4.29
C LEU A 427 -51.95 9.07 -5.44
N ILE A 428 -51.48 8.01 -6.10
CA ILE A 428 -52.28 7.28 -7.09
C ILE A 428 -53.48 6.61 -6.41
N ALA A 429 -53.25 5.92 -5.29
CA ALA A 429 -54.31 5.25 -4.53
C ALA A 429 -55.36 6.23 -3.95
N GLN A 430 -54.98 7.49 -3.67
CA GLN A 430 -55.92 8.54 -3.30
C GLN A 430 -56.70 9.12 -4.49
N ARG A 431 -56.12 9.09 -5.70
CA ARG A 431 -56.73 9.67 -6.90
C ARG A 431 -57.94 8.89 -7.39
N GLU A 432 -57.92 7.56 -7.33
CA GLU A 432 -59.05 6.72 -7.78
C GLU A 432 -60.36 6.99 -7.01
N PRO A 433 -60.41 6.97 -5.66
CA PRO A 433 -61.64 7.27 -4.92
C PRO A 433 -62.08 8.74 -5.08
N MET A 434 -61.15 9.68 -5.26
CA MET A 434 -61.51 11.07 -5.59
C MET A 434 -62.16 11.18 -6.98
N ALA A 435 -61.61 10.52 -8.00
CA ALA A 435 -62.18 10.52 -9.34
C ALA A 435 -63.54 9.81 -9.40
N ALA A 436 -63.72 8.72 -8.64
CA ALA A 436 -65.03 8.08 -8.47
C ALA A 436 -66.04 9.05 -7.81
N ARG A 437 -65.63 9.76 -6.76
CA ARG A 437 -66.49 10.73 -6.08
C ARG A 437 -66.84 11.94 -6.96
N ASP A 438 -65.92 12.43 -7.77
CA ASP A 438 -66.19 13.50 -8.73
C ASP A 438 -67.20 13.04 -9.81
N ALA A 439 -67.15 11.78 -10.23
CA ALA A 439 -68.13 11.20 -11.15
C ALA A 439 -69.53 11.08 -10.51
N GLU A 440 -69.62 10.52 -9.28
CA GLU A 440 -70.88 10.46 -8.51
C GLU A 440 -71.52 11.85 -8.33
N LEU A 441 -70.71 12.85 -7.96
CA LEU A 441 -71.20 14.22 -7.78
C LEU A 441 -71.64 14.85 -9.10
N SER A 442 -70.94 14.57 -10.20
CA SER A 442 -71.32 15.06 -11.53
C SER A 442 -72.65 14.46 -12.02
N GLU A 443 -72.86 13.16 -11.81
CA GLU A 443 -74.13 12.49 -12.11
C GLU A 443 -75.27 13.04 -11.24
N LEU A 444 -75.05 13.19 -9.92
CA LEU A 444 -76.04 13.75 -9.00
C LEU A 444 -76.41 15.20 -9.36
N ILE A 445 -75.44 16.02 -9.78
CA ILE A 445 -75.69 17.38 -10.28
C ILE A 445 -76.55 17.34 -11.56
N ALA A 446 -76.24 16.46 -12.51
CA ALA A 446 -77.01 16.31 -13.75
C ALA A 446 -78.46 15.89 -13.48
N VAL A 447 -78.67 14.92 -12.57
CA VAL A 447 -80.02 14.50 -12.12
C VAL A 447 -80.76 15.68 -11.49
N ARG A 448 -80.13 16.45 -10.60
CA ARG A 448 -80.78 17.60 -9.96
C ARG A 448 -81.08 18.74 -10.93
N GLN A 449 -80.27 18.95 -11.98
CA GLN A 449 -80.58 19.91 -13.05
C GLN A 449 -81.79 19.44 -13.89
N ALA A 450 -81.91 18.13 -14.16
CA ALA A 450 -83.09 17.57 -14.81
C ALA A 450 -84.36 17.67 -13.95
N ASP A 451 -84.25 17.43 -12.63
CA ASP A 451 -85.34 17.66 -11.67
C ASP A 451 -85.79 19.13 -11.72
N ILE A 452 -84.85 20.08 -11.60
CA ILE A 452 -85.14 21.53 -11.58
C ILE A 452 -85.88 21.94 -12.86
N THR A 453 -85.36 21.61 -14.04
CA THR A 453 -86.02 21.96 -15.31
C THR A 453 -87.40 21.29 -15.44
N THR A 454 -87.59 20.08 -14.90
CA THR A 454 -88.91 19.42 -14.83
C THR A 454 -89.88 20.17 -13.91
N TYR A 455 -89.43 20.68 -12.75
CA TYR A 455 -90.26 21.47 -11.85
C TYR A 455 -90.55 22.88 -12.38
N GLU A 456 -89.59 23.53 -13.04
CA GLU A 456 -89.79 24.82 -13.73
C GLU A 456 -90.84 24.71 -14.83
N ASN A 457 -90.78 23.66 -15.66
CA ASN A 457 -91.79 23.38 -16.68
C ASN A 457 -93.18 23.14 -16.07
N LYS A 458 -93.28 22.36 -14.98
CA LYS A 458 -94.55 22.16 -14.26
C LYS A 458 -95.11 23.47 -13.70
N LEU A 459 -94.26 24.31 -13.11
CA LEU A 459 -94.65 25.61 -12.57
C LEU A 459 -95.14 26.56 -13.69
N ALA A 460 -94.48 26.55 -14.85
CA ALA A 460 -94.89 27.34 -16.01
C ALA A 460 -96.26 26.90 -16.55
N VAL A 461 -96.51 25.59 -16.67
CA VAL A 461 -97.82 25.04 -17.07
C VAL A 461 -98.90 25.42 -16.04
N GLN A 462 -98.65 25.22 -14.75
CA GLN A 462 -99.63 25.54 -13.71
C GLN A 462 -99.91 27.06 -13.62
N ALA A 463 -98.92 27.91 -13.87
CA ALA A 463 -99.12 29.36 -13.95
C ALA A 463 -99.93 29.78 -15.19
N GLN A 464 -99.80 29.06 -16.31
CA GLN A 464 -100.64 29.25 -17.49
C GLN A 464 -102.09 28.85 -17.18
N GLU A 465 -102.31 27.66 -16.60
CA GLU A 465 -103.63 27.17 -16.18
C GLU A 465 -104.31 28.13 -15.18
N SER A 466 -103.57 28.70 -14.24
CA SER A 466 -104.10 29.70 -13.30
C SER A 466 -104.57 30.97 -14.01
N ARG A 467 -103.79 31.51 -14.95
CA ARG A 467 -104.17 32.70 -15.74
C ARG A 467 -105.37 32.46 -16.63
N ASP A 468 -105.47 31.29 -17.24
CA ASP A 468 -106.61 30.94 -18.09
C ASP A 468 -107.87 30.67 -17.23
N SER A 469 -107.70 30.16 -16.01
CA SER A 469 -108.78 30.07 -15.00
C SER A 469 -109.25 31.44 -14.52
N GLU A 470 -108.33 32.37 -14.22
CA GLU A 470 -108.64 33.76 -13.86
C GLU A 470 -109.44 34.47 -14.96
N ARG A 471 -108.99 34.38 -16.22
CA ARG A 471 -109.72 34.92 -17.39
C ARG A 471 -111.10 34.31 -17.55
N LEU A 472 -111.24 33.00 -17.31
CA LEU A 472 -112.54 32.33 -17.38
C LEU A 472 -113.47 32.84 -16.27
N ILE A 473 -112.95 33.04 -15.05
CA ILE A 473 -113.70 33.63 -13.93
C ILE A 473 -114.14 35.06 -14.28
N GLU A 474 -113.23 35.93 -14.75
CA GLU A 474 -113.55 37.31 -15.17
C GLU A 474 -114.65 37.36 -16.25
N SER A 475 -114.56 36.48 -17.24
CA SER A 475 -115.58 36.35 -18.30
C SER A 475 -116.93 35.93 -17.73
N ARG A 476 -116.96 34.93 -16.84
CA ARG A 476 -118.19 34.45 -16.19
C ARG A 476 -118.78 35.45 -15.21
N THR A 477 -117.98 36.24 -14.49
CA THR A 477 -118.49 37.32 -13.65
C THR A 477 -119.11 38.43 -14.50
N ALA A 478 -118.48 38.82 -15.62
CA ALA A 478 -119.03 39.81 -16.54
C ALA A 478 -120.31 39.33 -17.26
N GLU A 479 -120.41 38.04 -17.61
CA GLU A 479 -121.66 37.44 -18.09
C GLU A 479 -122.75 37.47 -17.01
N ARG A 480 -122.42 37.06 -15.78
CA ARG A 480 -123.36 37.08 -14.65
C ARG A 480 -123.89 38.48 -14.38
N GLU A 481 -123.02 39.49 -14.32
CA GLU A 481 -123.43 40.89 -14.11
C GLU A 481 -124.39 41.39 -15.19
N LYS A 482 -124.15 41.04 -16.46
CA LYS A 482 -125.09 41.36 -17.56
C LYS A 482 -126.45 40.69 -17.38
N VAL A 483 -126.47 39.40 -17.00
CA VAL A 483 -127.71 38.66 -16.74
C VAL A 483 -128.45 39.22 -15.52
N GLU A 484 -127.73 39.56 -14.45
CA GLU A 484 -128.29 40.13 -13.22
C GLU A 484 -128.88 41.53 -13.48
N ALA A 485 -128.18 42.38 -14.24
CA ALA A 485 -128.70 43.67 -14.71
C ALA A 485 -129.93 43.51 -15.63
N HIS A 486 -129.95 42.49 -16.49
CA HIS A 486 -131.11 42.19 -17.35
C HIS A 486 -132.31 41.73 -16.52
N ALA A 487 -132.10 40.85 -15.52
CA ALA A 487 -133.13 40.40 -14.60
C ALA A 487 -133.73 41.55 -13.78
N ILE A 488 -132.89 42.49 -13.31
CA ILE A 488 -133.34 43.72 -12.63
C ILE A 488 -134.19 44.59 -13.56
N ASN A 489 -133.84 44.71 -14.85
CA ASN A 489 -134.64 45.45 -15.82
C ASN A 489 -135.98 44.78 -16.13
N ILE A 490 -136.02 43.45 -16.27
CA ILE A 490 -137.28 42.68 -16.39
C ILE A 490 -138.14 42.87 -15.13
N ALA A 491 -137.55 42.83 -13.93
CA ALA A 491 -138.26 43.05 -12.67
C ALA A 491 -138.88 44.46 -12.62
N LYS A 492 -138.15 45.51 -13.01
CA LYS A 492 -138.67 46.88 -13.14
C LYS A 492 -139.83 46.96 -14.14
N GLN A 493 -139.68 46.36 -15.33
CA GLN A 493 -140.74 46.30 -16.34
C GLN A 493 -142.00 45.62 -15.78
N ARG A 494 -141.85 44.47 -15.11
CA ARG A 494 -142.95 43.75 -14.46
C ARG A 494 -143.67 44.58 -13.42
N VAL A 495 -142.95 45.34 -12.57
CA VAL A 495 -143.56 46.26 -11.60
C VAL A 495 -144.36 47.36 -12.31
N THR A 496 -143.81 47.99 -13.35
CA THR A 496 -144.54 49.01 -14.12
C THR A 496 -145.79 48.45 -14.81
N GLN A 497 -145.72 47.24 -15.37
CA GLN A 497 -146.88 46.57 -15.99
C GLN A 497 -147.96 46.24 -14.95
N LEU A 498 -147.58 45.69 -13.79
CA LEU A 498 -148.53 45.41 -12.70
C LEU A 498 -149.21 46.69 -12.19
N ALA A 499 -148.50 47.80 -12.09
CA ALA A 499 -149.09 49.11 -11.77
C ALA A 499 -150.14 49.52 -12.83
N THR A 500 -149.79 49.47 -14.12
CA THR A 500 -150.74 49.83 -15.19
C THR A 500 -151.96 48.91 -15.27
N ILE A 501 -151.81 47.63 -14.91
CA ILE A 501 -152.94 46.69 -14.81
C ILE A 501 -153.83 47.08 -13.63
N SER A 502 -153.26 47.38 -12.47
CA SER A 502 -154.02 47.82 -11.29
C SER A 502 -154.79 49.12 -11.54
N ASP A 503 -154.17 50.11 -12.19
CA ASP A 503 -154.82 51.35 -12.59
C ASP A 503 -156.03 51.09 -13.52
N ARG A 504 -155.86 50.20 -14.50
CA ARG A 504 -156.95 49.80 -15.43
C ARG A 504 -158.04 48.98 -14.74
N GLU A 505 -157.72 48.14 -13.75
CA GLU A 505 -158.73 47.48 -12.92
C GLU A 505 -159.55 48.48 -12.09
N ILE A 506 -158.91 49.53 -11.55
CA ILE A 506 -159.59 50.58 -10.79
C ILE A 506 -160.51 51.41 -11.71
N GLU A 507 -160.05 51.79 -12.91
CA GLU A 507 -160.89 52.44 -13.92
C GLU A 507 -162.07 51.55 -14.35
N LEU A 508 -161.83 50.26 -14.57
CA LEU A 508 -162.86 49.32 -15.00
C LEU A 508 -163.89 49.03 -13.89
N ARG A 509 -163.51 49.08 -12.62
CA ARG A 509 -164.46 49.09 -11.48
C ARG A 509 -165.32 50.35 -11.51
N ARG A 510 -164.72 51.55 -11.57
CA ARG A 510 -165.48 52.82 -11.66
C ARG A 510 -166.47 52.84 -12.82
N LEU A 511 -166.08 52.32 -13.99
CA LEU A 511 -166.97 52.20 -15.14
C LEU A 511 -168.14 51.24 -14.87
N ARG A 512 -167.91 50.10 -14.21
CA ARG A 512 -168.98 49.18 -13.80
C ARG A 512 -169.92 49.79 -12.77
N ASP A 513 -169.40 50.52 -11.79
CA ASP A 513 -170.20 51.20 -10.78
C ASP A 513 -171.13 52.24 -11.44
N SER A 514 -170.58 53.08 -12.34
CA SER A 514 -171.37 54.04 -13.12
C SER A 514 -172.41 53.38 -14.04
N LEU A 515 -172.10 52.21 -14.62
CA LEU A 515 -173.06 51.42 -15.41
C LEU A 515 -174.21 50.93 -14.52
N GLY A 516 -173.92 50.51 -13.28
CA GLY A 516 -174.91 50.13 -12.28
C GLY A 516 -175.87 51.27 -11.94
N GLU A 517 -175.34 52.45 -11.61
CA GLU A 517 -176.14 53.66 -11.33
C GLU A 517 -177.05 54.03 -12.53
N LEU A 518 -176.52 53.96 -13.76
CA LEU A 518 -177.31 54.19 -14.97
C LEU A 518 -178.40 53.13 -15.20
N GLN A 519 -178.12 51.85 -14.89
CA GLN A 519 -179.10 50.77 -15.00
C GLN A 519 -180.22 50.92 -13.95
N GLU A 520 -179.88 51.30 -12.72
CA GLU A 520 -180.85 51.57 -11.66
C GLU A 520 -181.74 52.77 -12.00
N SER A 521 -181.14 53.89 -12.46
CA SER A 521 -181.86 55.07 -12.96
C SER A 521 -182.80 54.73 -14.13
N ARG A 522 -182.37 53.87 -15.06
CA ARG A 522 -183.25 53.35 -16.13
C ARG A 522 -184.40 52.52 -15.56
N GLY A 523 -184.13 51.62 -14.61
CA GLY A 523 -185.15 50.81 -13.94
C GLY A 523 -186.20 51.66 -13.23
N GLN A 524 -185.78 52.64 -12.44
CA GLN A 524 -186.67 53.58 -11.76
C GLN A 524 -187.55 54.37 -12.75
N ARG A 525 -187.00 54.81 -13.89
CA ARG A 525 -187.78 55.48 -14.96
C ARG A 525 -188.80 54.54 -15.60
N GLN A 526 -188.44 53.30 -15.90
CA GLN A 526 -189.30 52.33 -16.56
C GLN A 526 -190.44 51.82 -15.66
N VAL A 527 -190.19 51.68 -14.35
CA VAL A 527 -191.26 51.44 -13.36
C VAL A 527 -192.24 52.62 -13.34
N ARG A 528 -191.74 53.86 -13.37
CA ARG A 528 -192.57 55.07 -13.35
C ARG A 528 -193.40 55.27 -14.62
N GLU A 529 -192.86 54.87 -15.78
CA GLU A 529 -193.57 54.79 -17.06
C GLU A 529 -194.75 53.81 -16.98
N SER A 530 -194.49 52.57 -16.55
CA SER A 530 -195.52 51.53 -16.36
C SER A 530 -196.63 51.98 -15.38
N GLN A 531 -196.26 52.61 -14.27
CA GLN A 531 -197.20 53.14 -13.28
C GLN A 531 -198.15 54.19 -13.88
N LEU A 532 -197.62 55.09 -14.72
CA LEU A 532 -198.42 56.10 -15.42
C LEU A 532 -199.33 55.45 -16.48
N GLN A 533 -198.85 54.43 -17.17
CA GLN A 533 -199.61 53.73 -18.20
C GLN A 533 -200.79 52.94 -17.61
N MET A 534 -200.59 52.23 -16.49
CA MET A 534 -201.69 51.62 -15.72
C MET A 534 -202.71 52.65 -15.23
N ASN A 535 -202.28 53.84 -14.79
CA ASN A 535 -203.20 54.91 -14.39
C ASN A 535 -204.06 55.39 -15.57
N ILE A 536 -203.47 55.55 -16.76
CA ILE A 536 -204.21 55.92 -17.98
C ILE A 536 -205.24 54.84 -18.33
N GLU A 537 -204.86 53.56 -18.32
CA GLU A 537 -205.77 52.45 -18.61
C GLU A 537 -206.92 52.35 -17.61
N ASN A 538 -206.64 52.51 -16.31
CA ASN A 538 -207.67 52.54 -15.27
C ASN A 538 -208.65 53.71 -15.43
N ILE A 539 -208.18 54.91 -15.78
CA ILE A 539 -209.05 56.08 -16.03
C ILE A 539 -209.96 55.82 -17.23
N VAL A 540 -209.42 55.29 -18.33
CA VAL A 540 -210.20 54.95 -19.54
C VAL A 540 -211.25 53.87 -19.23
N ALA A 541 -210.86 52.81 -18.52
CA ALA A 541 -211.78 51.72 -18.14
C ALA A 541 -212.87 52.17 -17.14
N HIS A 542 -212.55 53.05 -16.20
CA HIS A 542 -213.51 53.59 -15.24
C HIS A 542 -214.59 54.44 -15.93
N ILE A 543 -214.20 55.37 -16.81
CA ILE A 543 -215.16 56.26 -17.47
C ILE A 543 -216.06 55.46 -18.43
N SER A 544 -215.50 54.48 -19.15
CA SER A 544 -216.25 53.52 -19.98
C SER A 544 -217.36 52.82 -19.18
N ARG A 545 -217.03 52.21 -18.03
CA ARG A 545 -218.00 51.44 -17.23
C ARG A 545 -219.04 52.30 -16.53
N SER A 546 -218.63 53.38 -15.86
CA SER A 546 -219.54 54.15 -15.01
C SER A 546 -220.55 54.99 -15.79
N TYR A 547 -220.21 55.42 -17.01
CA TYR A 547 -221.03 56.39 -17.75
C TYR A 547 -221.63 55.86 -19.05
N HIS A 548 -221.27 54.64 -19.49
CA HIS A 548 -221.69 54.09 -20.80
C HIS A 548 -221.35 55.04 -21.98
N VAL A 549 -220.33 55.87 -21.80
CA VAL A 549 -219.79 56.78 -22.81
C VAL A 549 -218.47 56.19 -23.30
N ASP A 550 -218.41 55.83 -24.58
CA ASP A 550 -217.12 55.54 -25.20
C ASP A 550 -216.42 56.87 -25.51
N LEU A 551 -215.44 57.22 -24.66
CA LEU A 551 -214.62 58.42 -24.81
C LEU A 551 -213.89 58.51 -26.16
N ARG A 552 -213.76 57.39 -26.88
CA ARG A 552 -213.10 57.32 -28.20
C ARG A 552 -213.98 57.84 -29.33
N GLU A 553 -215.31 57.88 -29.15
CA GLU A 553 -216.29 58.31 -30.17
C GLU A 553 -217.07 59.59 -29.78
N PHE A 554 -216.82 60.16 -28.59
CA PHE A 554 -217.54 61.33 -28.09
C PHE A 554 -217.18 62.63 -28.82
N ALA A 555 -218.12 63.17 -29.61
CA ALA A 555 -217.97 64.44 -30.35
C ALA A 555 -218.86 65.57 -29.75
N PRO A 556 -218.29 66.71 -29.31
CA PRO A 556 -219.07 67.77 -28.64
C PRO A 556 -219.74 68.75 -29.62
N ASP A 557 -221.08 68.86 -29.55
CA ASP A 557 -221.87 69.89 -30.25
C ASP A 557 -221.86 71.22 -29.47
N LYS A 558 -221.11 72.20 -30.00
CA LYS A 558 -220.99 73.56 -29.43
C LYS A 558 -222.24 74.43 -29.66
N ALA A 559 -223.01 74.18 -30.73
CA ALA A 559 -224.16 75.01 -31.09
C ALA A 559 -225.39 74.71 -30.21
N ALA A 560 -225.58 73.44 -29.83
CA ALA A 560 -226.58 73.07 -28.82
C ALA A 560 -226.23 73.67 -27.43
N PHE A 561 -224.96 73.60 -27.02
CA PHE A 561 -224.48 74.07 -25.72
C PHE A 561 -224.67 75.59 -25.51
N GLU A 562 -224.34 76.44 -26.49
CA GLU A 562 -224.59 77.88 -26.35
C GLU A 562 -226.09 78.22 -26.28
N LYS A 563 -226.94 77.41 -26.93
CA LYS A 563 -228.40 77.62 -26.96
C LYS A 563 -229.05 77.27 -25.62
N THR A 564 -228.60 76.21 -24.96
CA THR A 564 -229.04 75.86 -23.60
C THR A 564 -228.49 76.84 -22.57
N LEU A 565 -227.20 77.21 -22.65
CA LEU A 565 -226.57 78.16 -21.73
C LEU A 565 -227.30 79.52 -21.70
N ARG A 566 -227.65 80.08 -22.87
CA ARG A 566 -228.44 81.33 -22.95
C ARG A 566 -229.88 81.19 -22.44
N ALA A 567 -230.48 80.00 -22.53
CA ALA A 567 -231.81 79.75 -21.99
C ALA A 567 -231.81 79.63 -20.46
N GLN A 568 -230.75 79.06 -19.89
CA GLN A 568 -230.66 78.77 -18.45
C GLN A 568 -230.30 80.02 -17.63
N VAL A 569 -229.35 80.84 -18.10
CA VAL A 569 -228.98 82.12 -17.46
C VAL A 569 -230.18 83.09 -17.38
N LYS A 570 -231.12 83.03 -18.33
CA LYS A 570 -232.34 83.86 -18.31
C LYS A 570 -233.50 83.28 -17.47
N ARG A 571 -233.31 82.10 -16.86
CA ARG A 571 -234.34 81.42 -16.05
C ARG A 571 -234.01 81.38 -14.56
N THR A 572 -232.73 81.48 -14.18
CA THR A 572 -232.27 81.57 -12.78
C THR A 572 -232.22 82.99 -12.21
N GLU A 573 -232.91 83.96 -12.81
CA GLU A 573 -233.26 85.25 -12.19
C GLU A 573 -234.64 85.22 -11.47
N LYS A 574 -235.29 84.05 -11.35
CA LYS A 574 -236.51 83.90 -10.53
C LYS A 574 -236.43 82.72 -9.55
N LEU A 575 -235.99 83.11 -8.34
CA LEU A 575 -236.22 82.48 -7.04
C LEU A 575 -235.55 81.11 -6.79
N GLU A 576 -235.18 80.92 -5.52
CA GLU A 576 -234.47 79.77 -4.93
C GLU A 576 -232.99 79.64 -5.38
N GLY A 577 -232.03 79.30 -4.52
CA GLY A 577 -232.11 79.05 -3.07
C GLY A 577 -230.96 78.13 -2.62
N GLY A 578 -229.91 78.70 -2.01
CA GLY A 578 -228.68 77.97 -1.63
C GLY A 578 -227.60 78.06 -2.71
N ALA A 579 -226.43 78.60 -2.35
CA ALA A 579 -225.41 79.07 -3.30
C ALA A 579 -224.54 77.95 -3.90
N PRO A 580 -224.52 77.78 -5.25
CA PRO A 580 -223.51 77.03 -6.00
C PRO A 580 -222.41 78.00 -6.50
N ALA A 581 -221.13 77.69 -6.38
CA ALA A 581 -220.33 76.79 -7.23
C ALA A 581 -219.74 77.46 -8.50
N THR A 582 -218.41 77.48 -8.58
CA THR A 582 -217.65 77.61 -9.83
C THR A 582 -216.45 76.64 -9.76
N PRO A 583 -216.24 75.71 -10.71
CA PRO A 583 -215.29 74.58 -10.59
C PRO A 583 -214.09 74.70 -11.56
N GLY A 584 -213.08 73.81 -11.63
CA GLY A 584 -212.71 72.55 -10.92
C GLY A 584 -211.19 72.30 -11.15
N SER A 585 -210.50 71.29 -10.59
CA SER A 585 -210.90 69.91 -10.24
C SER A 585 -210.17 69.41 -8.95
N PRO A 586 -210.64 68.35 -8.26
CA PRO A 586 -210.57 68.31 -6.79
C PRO A 586 -209.83 67.12 -6.12
N GLU A 587 -209.53 67.33 -4.83
CA GLU A 587 -209.49 66.49 -3.60
C GLU A 587 -209.67 64.94 -3.66
N PHE A 588 -209.19 64.12 -2.70
CA PHE A 588 -209.59 64.05 -1.26
C PHE A 588 -208.51 63.52 -0.28
N ALA A 589 -208.68 63.84 1.01
CA ALA A 589 -208.00 63.23 2.19
C ALA A 589 -208.64 61.86 2.58
N PRO A 590 -208.04 60.98 3.43
CA PRO A 590 -207.94 61.21 4.89
C PRO A 590 -206.73 60.55 5.64
N PRO A 591 -206.55 60.84 6.94
CA PRO A 591 -205.57 60.14 7.81
C PRO A 591 -206.23 59.02 8.65
N ASP A 592 -205.82 57.74 8.47
CA ASP A 592 -206.02 56.67 9.48
C ASP A 592 -205.27 55.33 9.23
N LEU A 593 -204.66 55.13 8.04
CA LEU A 593 -204.16 53.81 7.60
C LEU A 593 -202.82 53.35 8.23
N GLU A 594 -202.06 54.23 8.89
CA GLU A 594 -200.79 53.88 9.55
C GLU A 594 -200.94 52.85 10.69
N LYS A 595 -202.14 52.70 11.26
CA LYS A 595 -202.41 51.75 12.35
C LYS A 595 -202.54 50.29 11.88
N VAL A 596 -202.84 50.03 10.60
CA VAL A 596 -203.19 48.69 10.11
C VAL A 596 -201.97 47.87 9.68
N VAL A 597 -200.94 48.51 9.12
CA VAL A 597 -199.76 47.79 8.59
C VAL A 597 -198.86 47.23 9.71
N ALA A 598 -198.94 47.79 10.92
CA ALA A 598 -198.21 47.31 12.09
C ALA A 598 -198.60 45.86 12.49
N GLU A 599 -199.85 45.43 12.23
CA GLU A 599 -200.34 44.10 12.61
C GLU A 599 -199.77 42.97 11.73
N LEU A 600 -199.43 43.27 10.46
CA LEU A 600 -198.96 42.29 9.47
C LEU A 600 -197.50 41.88 9.62
N ARG A 601 -196.73 42.53 10.51
CA ARG A 601 -195.36 42.12 10.84
C ARG A 601 -195.27 40.80 11.63
N THR A 602 -196.40 40.29 12.11
CA THR A 602 -196.43 39.27 13.19
C THR A 602 -196.73 37.84 12.71
N GLN A 603 -196.91 37.59 11.40
CA GLN A 603 -197.47 36.31 10.90
C GLN A 603 -196.55 35.44 10.03
N LEU A 604 -195.36 35.91 9.60
CA LEU A 604 -194.54 35.19 8.61
C LEU A 604 -193.16 34.71 9.12
N ASP A 605 -193.01 34.63 10.44
CA ASP A 605 -191.84 34.05 11.12
C ASP A 605 -191.97 32.52 11.35
N ASN A 606 -192.76 31.82 10.52
CA ASN A 606 -193.11 30.40 10.68
C ASN A 606 -192.97 29.59 9.38
N MET A 607 -191.82 28.92 9.20
CA MET A 607 -191.65 27.48 8.85
C MET A 607 -190.47 27.13 7.90
N GLY A 608 -189.32 26.74 8.48
CA GLY A 608 -188.43 25.62 8.07
C GLY A 608 -187.75 25.61 6.67
N PRO A 609 -186.98 24.55 6.32
CA PRO A 609 -186.68 23.30 7.06
C PRO A 609 -185.15 22.92 7.14
N VAL A 610 -184.84 21.65 7.44
CA VAL A 610 -183.50 21.07 7.77
C VAL A 610 -183.19 19.81 6.94
N ASN A 611 -181.93 19.59 6.54
CA ASN A 611 -181.24 18.28 6.30
C ASN A 611 -179.79 18.51 5.75
N LEU A 612 -178.88 17.53 5.53
CA LEU A 612 -178.46 16.30 6.27
C LEU A 612 -177.47 15.49 5.39
N ASP A 613 -176.14 15.49 5.63
CA ASP A 613 -175.17 14.65 4.86
C ASP A 613 -173.79 14.38 5.53
N ALA A 614 -173.76 14.14 6.85
CA ALA A 614 -172.51 14.04 7.64
C ALA A 614 -171.68 12.74 7.47
N VAL A 615 -172.00 11.87 6.50
CA VAL A 615 -171.29 10.59 6.30
C VAL A 615 -170.14 10.73 5.28
N HIS A 616 -170.30 11.61 4.29
CA HIS A 616 -169.29 11.79 3.22
C HIS A 616 -167.96 12.37 3.72
N GLU A 617 -167.94 13.16 4.80
CA GLU A 617 -166.70 13.75 5.35
C GLU A 617 -165.78 12.72 6.04
N TYR A 618 -166.28 11.52 6.39
CA TYR A 618 -165.47 10.49 7.03
C TYR A 618 -164.60 9.71 6.02
N ASP A 619 -165.18 9.33 4.87
CA ASP A 619 -164.49 8.53 3.84
C ASP A 619 -163.29 9.28 3.24
N GLU A 620 -163.41 10.59 3.00
CA GLU A 620 -162.30 11.44 2.53
C GLU A 620 -161.12 11.47 3.52
N LEU A 621 -161.39 11.32 4.82
CA LEU A 621 -160.37 11.33 5.87
C LEU A 621 -159.61 9.99 5.94
N GLU A 622 -160.30 8.87 5.71
CA GLU A 622 -159.69 7.53 5.76
C GLU A 622 -158.76 7.26 4.55
N GLU A 623 -159.13 7.70 3.34
CA GLU A 623 -158.24 7.62 2.17
C GLU A 623 -156.93 8.39 2.40
N ARG A 624 -157.04 9.58 2.99
CA ARG A 624 -155.88 10.43 3.30
C ARG A 624 -154.94 9.80 4.34
N TYR A 625 -155.47 9.07 5.32
CA TYR A 625 -154.65 8.34 6.29
C TYR A 625 -153.86 7.21 5.63
N LYS A 626 -154.53 6.35 4.83
CA LYS A 626 -153.90 5.22 4.13
C LYS A 626 -152.78 5.65 3.18
N PHE A 627 -152.96 6.79 2.49
CA PHE A 627 -151.94 7.36 1.62
C PHE A 627 -150.66 7.78 2.38
N LEU A 628 -150.81 8.40 3.56
CA LEU A 628 -149.68 8.83 4.39
C LEU A 628 -148.93 7.65 5.04
N GLU A 629 -149.65 6.59 5.43
CA GLU A 629 -149.06 5.37 6.00
C GLU A 629 -148.22 4.60 4.96
N ALA A 630 -148.69 4.56 3.70
CA ALA A 630 -147.93 4.00 2.58
C ALA A 630 -146.62 4.76 2.29
N GLN A 631 -146.63 6.10 2.32
CA GLN A 631 -145.38 6.88 2.14
C GLN A 631 -144.40 6.72 3.31
N ASN A 632 -144.90 6.58 4.53
CA ASN A 632 -144.04 6.41 5.72
C ASN A 632 -143.32 5.05 5.70
N THR A 633 -144.05 3.98 5.35
CA THR A 633 -143.49 2.64 5.21
C THR A 633 -142.42 2.55 4.11
N ASP A 634 -142.63 3.20 2.97
CA ASP A 634 -141.67 3.26 1.86
C ASP A 634 -140.36 4.01 2.22
N LEU A 635 -140.48 5.10 2.99
CA LEU A 635 -139.34 5.82 3.57
C LEU A 635 -138.56 4.97 4.59
N THR A 636 -139.24 4.17 5.43
CA THR A 636 -138.54 3.28 6.37
C THR A 636 -137.80 2.14 5.66
N ASN A 637 -138.35 1.59 4.57
CA ASN A 637 -137.66 0.59 3.76
C ASN A 637 -136.41 1.18 3.08
N SER A 638 -136.56 2.35 2.44
CA SER A 638 -135.45 3.08 1.81
C SER A 638 -134.30 3.37 2.80
N ARG A 639 -134.63 3.68 4.06
CA ARG A 639 -133.63 3.86 5.14
C ARG A 639 -132.91 2.56 5.50
N SER A 640 -133.63 1.44 5.52
CA SER A 640 -133.05 0.12 5.80
C SER A 640 -132.03 -0.28 4.74
N GLU A 641 -132.39 -0.14 3.46
CA GLU A 641 -131.52 -0.50 2.33
C GLU A 641 -130.22 0.32 2.32
N LEU A 642 -130.30 1.63 2.61
CA LEU A 642 -129.12 2.49 2.71
C LEU A 642 -128.18 2.06 3.85
N LEU A 643 -128.71 1.61 5.00
CA LEU A 643 -127.89 1.13 6.11
C LEU A 643 -127.17 -0.19 5.77
N ASP A 644 -127.84 -1.12 5.08
CA ASP A 644 -127.22 -2.35 4.60
C ASP A 644 -126.13 -2.09 3.56
N VAL A 645 -126.34 -1.14 2.63
CA VAL A 645 -125.32 -0.71 1.67
C VAL A 645 -124.09 -0.13 2.39
N ILE A 646 -124.28 0.72 3.40
CA ILE A 646 -123.18 1.29 4.21
C ILE A 646 -122.44 0.18 4.97
N ALA A 647 -123.15 -0.78 5.58
CA ALA A 647 -122.53 -1.92 6.26
C ALA A 647 -121.69 -2.79 5.30
N ARG A 648 -122.19 -3.01 4.08
CA ARG A 648 -121.50 -3.77 3.03
C ARG A 648 -120.25 -3.05 2.52
N ILE A 649 -120.32 -1.73 2.31
CA ILE A 649 -119.16 -0.91 1.94
C ILE A 649 -118.09 -0.96 3.04
N ASN A 650 -118.45 -0.71 4.30
CA ASN A 650 -117.51 -0.74 5.42
C ASN A 650 -116.82 -2.11 5.57
N SER A 651 -117.55 -3.21 5.36
CA SER A 651 -116.98 -4.58 5.32
C SER A 651 -115.93 -4.74 4.21
N THR A 652 -116.26 -4.31 3.00
CA THR A 652 -115.36 -4.38 1.83
C THR A 652 -114.12 -3.50 2.00
N THR A 653 -114.27 -2.26 2.47
CA THR A 653 -113.16 -1.33 2.75
C THR A 653 -112.22 -1.90 3.82
N ARG A 654 -112.76 -2.55 4.86
CA ARG A 654 -111.95 -3.14 5.93
C ARG A 654 -111.12 -4.33 5.47
N LYS A 655 -111.64 -5.15 4.53
CA LYS A 655 -110.87 -6.22 3.87
C LYS A 655 -109.77 -5.65 2.98
N LEU A 656 -110.10 -4.75 2.06
CA LEU A 656 -109.13 -4.10 1.16
C LEU A 656 -108.00 -3.40 1.94
N PHE A 657 -108.31 -2.73 3.05
CA PHE A 657 -107.30 -2.13 3.92
C PHE A 657 -106.41 -3.17 4.61
N ALA A 658 -106.95 -4.31 5.06
CA ALA A 658 -106.15 -5.38 5.66
C ALA A 658 -105.22 -6.03 4.62
N ASP A 659 -105.75 -6.39 3.44
CA ASP A 659 -104.99 -7.02 2.36
C ASP A 659 -103.86 -6.10 1.86
N THR A 660 -104.14 -4.81 1.66
CA THR A 660 -103.12 -3.83 1.25
C THR A 660 -102.10 -3.56 2.36
N PHE A 661 -102.49 -3.55 3.63
CA PHE A 661 -101.56 -3.41 4.75
C PHE A 661 -100.62 -4.60 4.86
N GLU A 662 -101.09 -5.84 4.65
CA GLU A 662 -100.22 -7.02 4.61
C GLU A 662 -99.23 -6.99 3.44
N GLN A 663 -99.68 -6.58 2.24
CA GLN A 663 -98.78 -6.40 1.07
C GLN A 663 -97.71 -5.33 1.32
N VAL A 664 -98.08 -4.16 1.86
CA VAL A 664 -97.11 -3.13 2.24
C VAL A 664 -96.15 -3.64 3.31
N ARG A 665 -96.63 -4.39 4.29
CA ARG A 665 -95.80 -4.98 5.36
C ARG A 665 -94.81 -6.03 4.84
N ALA A 666 -95.19 -6.81 3.84
CA ALA A 666 -94.30 -7.77 3.17
C ALA A 666 -93.19 -7.03 2.40
N ASN A 667 -93.56 -6.11 1.50
CA ASN A 667 -92.62 -5.32 0.71
C ASN A 667 -91.68 -4.48 1.58
N PHE A 668 -92.17 -3.92 2.69
CA PHE A 668 -91.34 -3.18 3.64
C PHE A 668 -90.35 -4.10 4.37
N ARG A 669 -90.71 -5.37 4.63
CA ARG A 669 -89.79 -6.36 5.21
C ARG A 669 -88.67 -6.74 4.25
N GLU A 670 -88.97 -6.91 2.97
CA GLU A 670 -87.97 -7.18 1.93
C GLU A 670 -87.04 -5.98 1.75
N MET A 671 -87.57 -4.77 1.52
CA MET A 671 -86.72 -3.57 1.40
C MET A 671 -85.87 -3.30 2.65
N PHE A 672 -86.40 -3.53 3.87
CA PHE A 672 -85.61 -3.31 5.09
C PHE A 672 -84.46 -4.32 5.24
N ALA A 673 -84.56 -5.51 4.65
CA ALA A 673 -83.49 -6.50 4.63
C ALA A 673 -82.48 -6.32 3.47
N GLU A 674 -82.81 -5.49 2.47
CA GLU A 674 -81.85 -5.04 1.45
C GLU A 674 -81.11 -3.75 1.85
N LEU A 675 -81.72 -2.91 2.69
CA LEU A 675 -81.18 -1.60 3.09
C LEU A 675 -80.37 -1.60 4.41
N PHE A 676 -80.45 -2.67 5.22
CA PHE A 676 -79.77 -2.81 6.53
C PHE A 676 -79.24 -4.23 6.76
#